data_AF-W7EZ44-F1
#
_entry.id   AF-W7EZ44-F1
#
_cell.length_a   1.000
_cell.length_b   1.000
_cell.length_c   1.000
_cell.angle_alpha   90.00
_cell.angle_beta   90.00
_cell.angle_gamma   90.00
#
_symmetry.space_group_name_H-M   'P 1'
#
loop_
_entity.id
_entity.type
_entity.pdbx_description
1 polymer ?
#
loop_
_entity_poly.entity_id
_entity_poly.type
_entity_poly.pdbx_seq_one_letter_code
_entity_poly.pdbx_strand_id
1 'polypeptide(L)'
;MFRYRRYRTFLVFAVIAVLTIYRFGDSSAVWREAASRATSLKGNAGEALHKDTKPRPPVAHETKSLKLDVPAASTFQPLQTPPPVKKPASSPAPSPEVTKQPLKPSIPSPLPPRPHDDPAAIIDNDVDPSSSIEVIHWKKLPEHFPIPTESLIRLPSGKPKTLPKIQAKFKPEDALAKTDRNAKLDKIRSVAKKAWDGYRTKAWLHDELRPQSGTFRDPFAQWGATLVDALDTLWIMGLKDEFEEAVKAVDKIDFTTTTRTDIPLFETTIRYLGGLLAAYDISGKKYKNLLDKAVELAEVLISAFDTPNRMPQMYYYWRPDFASQKHRAGQSVVLAEIGSLSMEFTRLAQLTGEHKYYDAVARITDNLEEFQKKTPLPGMWPVHLDASGCGRRYVDVPPEQEPLKAPEGYPNIGPSPDSQSAPDSSAEKLSPEGNKYIPLKLPDPVMLISDADRAKQDAEKKETVPSSDSVLKRRQLDIDESSPLGAERDFDTTTKTSSAAPTIPAPPECIPQGFVATGSGRDEFTLGGMSDSTYEYLPKQYLLLGGQVEKYRTMYEQSIDVVKKHLLFRPMLPKEENILFSGKLTVPAMYDSTQSGDLLAENAHLTCFAGGMFGMGAKLFDRPEDLEVAKKLTEGCIWSYDMTSTGIMPESFEVAPCDSTKECAWNETTYWEYIDPRHESRIKYYEEQREVYESQIASASSWYKAQLAAMTPPPKPSPVAAVAAKATSTLIYADTLDKRQLAELVDDVELAHMPSSSASIQQNRDSVMGGEPEEGEGPPIKAQPTLDIPEFAQQPTPTLPDFPYVYSPVPVLSHKEYVENRIKEDRLPKGVTRIGAKDYILRPEAIESVWYMYRITGSQHWREAGWRMFLAIDRHTTTEFGNSAIDDVTKTAPVFQDEMESFWLAETLKYFYLLFSEEDVISLDDWVLNTEAHPFRRPT
;
A
#
# COMPACT_ATOMS: atom_id res chain seq x y z
N MET A 1 -57.35 -21.27 -66.23
CA MET A 1 -57.94 -20.94 -64.89
C MET A 1 -56.93 -21.32 -63.82
N PHE A 2 -56.47 -20.37 -63.00
CA PHE A 2 -55.39 -20.62 -62.02
C PHE A 2 -55.91 -21.20 -60.69
N ARG A 3 -55.08 -21.98 -59.99
CA ARG A 3 -55.50 -22.83 -58.86
C ARG A 3 -54.97 -22.37 -57.50
N TYR A 4 -55.87 -22.41 -56.51
CA TYR A 4 -55.63 -22.33 -55.06
C TYR A 4 -54.48 -23.26 -54.60
N ARG A 5 -53.36 -22.72 -54.06
CA ARG A 5 -52.35 -23.57 -53.38
C ARG A 5 -51.32 -22.93 -52.40
N ARG A 6 -51.56 -21.74 -51.81
CA ARG A 6 -50.58 -21.11 -50.88
C ARG A 6 -50.99 -20.87 -49.41
N TYR A 7 -52.26 -21.00 -49.01
CA TYR A 7 -52.70 -20.60 -47.66
C TYR A 7 -52.97 -21.72 -46.64
N ARG A 8 -52.80 -23.01 -47.00
CA ARG A 8 -53.07 -24.12 -46.04
C ARG A 8 -52.13 -24.10 -44.83
N THR A 9 -50.85 -23.79 -45.02
CA THR A 9 -49.84 -23.76 -43.94
C THR A 9 -50.14 -22.67 -42.90
N PHE A 10 -50.50 -21.46 -43.36
CA PHE A 10 -50.87 -20.36 -42.48
C PHE A 10 -52.11 -20.65 -41.65
N LEU A 11 -53.13 -21.31 -42.23
CA LEU A 11 -54.32 -21.74 -41.49
C LEU A 11 -53.99 -22.79 -40.41
N VAL A 12 -53.08 -23.73 -40.68
CA VAL A 12 -52.62 -24.70 -39.66
C VAL A 12 -51.86 -24.00 -38.53
N PHE A 13 -50.94 -23.08 -38.84
CA PHE A 13 -50.22 -22.32 -37.81
C PHE A 13 -51.14 -21.41 -36.98
N ALA A 14 -52.15 -20.77 -37.61
CA ALA A 14 -53.14 -19.97 -36.88
C ALA A 14 -53.99 -20.82 -35.92
N VAL A 15 -54.44 -22.01 -36.34
CA VAL A 15 -55.17 -22.94 -35.48
C VAL A 15 -54.30 -23.46 -34.33
N ILE A 16 -53.02 -23.77 -34.58
CA ILE A 16 -52.07 -24.17 -33.52
C ILE A 16 -51.85 -23.02 -32.52
N ALA A 17 -51.66 -21.78 -32.99
CA ALA A 17 -51.46 -20.62 -32.13
C ALA A 17 -52.70 -20.31 -31.26
N VAL A 18 -53.91 -20.42 -31.81
CA VAL A 18 -55.15 -20.29 -31.03
C VAL A 18 -55.26 -21.42 -30.00
N LEU A 19 -54.90 -22.66 -30.35
CA LEU A 19 -54.91 -23.80 -29.43
C LEU A 19 -53.85 -23.70 -28.32
N THR A 20 -52.66 -23.16 -28.58
CA THR A 20 -51.67 -22.92 -27.51
C THR A 20 -52.08 -21.78 -26.59
N ILE A 21 -52.61 -20.67 -27.13
CA ILE A 21 -53.17 -19.59 -26.30
C ILE A 21 -54.33 -20.11 -25.44
N TYR A 22 -55.21 -20.97 -25.98
CA TYR A 22 -56.30 -21.59 -25.22
C TYR A 22 -55.81 -22.63 -24.19
N ARG A 23 -54.67 -23.29 -24.40
CA ARG A 23 -54.12 -24.29 -23.44
C ARG A 23 -53.19 -23.73 -22.37
N PHE A 24 -52.56 -22.57 -22.58
CA PHE A 24 -51.63 -21.95 -21.63
C PHE A 24 -52.16 -20.64 -21.03
N GLY A 25 -53.26 -20.10 -21.56
CA GLY A 25 -53.91 -18.87 -21.09
C GLY A 25 -54.60 -18.93 -19.72
N ASP A 26 -54.69 -20.10 -19.07
CA ASP A 26 -55.13 -20.21 -17.67
C ASP A 26 -54.04 -20.85 -16.79
N SER A 27 -52.96 -20.10 -16.59
CA SER A 27 -51.92 -20.42 -15.60
C SER A 27 -52.20 -19.79 -14.21
N SER A 28 -53.40 -19.21 -14.04
CA SER A 28 -53.89 -18.59 -12.79
C SER A 28 -54.27 -19.60 -11.70
N ALA A 29 -54.60 -20.84 -12.09
CA ALA A 29 -55.08 -21.87 -11.16
C ALA A 29 -53.96 -22.44 -10.26
N VAL A 30 -52.78 -22.72 -10.82
CA VAL A 30 -51.70 -23.48 -10.15
C VAL A 30 -51.22 -22.82 -8.85
N TRP A 31 -51.16 -21.49 -8.82
CA TRP A 31 -50.73 -20.73 -7.64
C TRP A 31 -51.73 -20.75 -6.48
N ARG A 32 -53.02 -21.02 -6.73
CA ARG A 32 -54.04 -21.12 -5.66
C ARG A 32 -54.03 -22.48 -4.97
N GLU A 33 -53.57 -23.54 -5.63
CA GLU A 33 -53.51 -24.89 -5.05
C GLU A 33 -52.19 -25.20 -4.34
N ALA A 34 -51.12 -24.46 -4.63
CA ALA A 34 -49.92 -24.42 -3.78
C ALA A 34 -50.21 -23.76 -2.41
N ALA A 35 -50.97 -22.65 -2.41
CA ALA A 35 -51.28 -21.89 -1.20
C ALA A 35 -52.15 -22.67 -0.18
N SER A 36 -53.10 -23.48 -0.65
CA SER A 36 -53.97 -24.29 0.21
C SER A 36 -53.25 -25.49 0.84
N ARG A 37 -52.25 -26.06 0.17
CA ARG A 37 -51.42 -27.16 0.73
C ARG A 37 -50.50 -26.69 1.85
N ALA A 38 -50.03 -25.44 1.83
CA ALA A 38 -49.25 -24.86 2.92
C ALA A 38 -50.06 -24.71 4.23
N THR A 39 -51.40 -24.56 4.14
CA THR A 39 -52.27 -24.44 5.33
C THR A 39 -52.57 -25.80 5.97
N SER A 40 -52.54 -26.90 5.20
CA SER A 40 -52.93 -28.24 5.68
C SER A 40 -51.85 -29.01 6.44
N LEU A 41 -50.60 -28.52 6.49
CA LEU A 41 -49.48 -29.16 7.19
C LEU A 41 -49.20 -28.57 8.58
N LYS A 42 -50.04 -27.65 9.07
CA LYS A 42 -49.89 -27.01 10.39
C LYS A 42 -50.89 -27.52 11.44
N GLY A 43 -51.41 -28.74 11.24
CA GLY A 43 -52.50 -29.31 12.03
C GLY A 43 -52.46 -30.83 12.17
N ASN A 44 -51.34 -31.39 12.66
CA ASN A 44 -51.29 -32.64 13.44
C ASN A 44 -49.85 -32.94 13.92
N ALA A 45 -49.47 -32.34 15.06
CA ALA A 45 -48.22 -32.67 15.77
C ALA A 45 -48.34 -32.26 17.25
N GLY A 46 -49.31 -32.82 17.96
CA GLY A 46 -49.57 -32.46 19.35
C GLY A 46 -50.42 -33.46 20.12
N GLU A 47 -49.77 -34.51 20.64
CA GLU A 47 -50.13 -35.14 21.92
C GLU A 47 -48.97 -36.05 22.41
N ALA A 48 -48.90 -36.25 23.74
CA ALA A 48 -47.81 -36.89 24.51
C ALA A 48 -46.49 -36.07 24.66
N LEU A 49 -45.95 -35.82 25.87
CA LEU A 49 -46.54 -36.02 27.22
C LEU A 49 -45.96 -35.02 28.26
N HIS A 50 -46.83 -34.56 29.17
CA HIS A 50 -46.63 -33.56 30.24
C HIS A 50 -45.40 -33.72 31.16
N LYS A 51 -44.84 -32.56 31.59
CA LYS A 51 -44.73 -32.02 32.99
C LYS A 51 -43.62 -30.93 33.09
N ASP A 52 -43.68 -29.87 33.90
CA ASP A 52 -44.76 -29.32 34.74
C ASP A 52 -44.62 -27.77 34.93
N THR A 53 -45.77 -27.09 35.02
CA THR A 53 -46.16 -25.81 35.71
C THR A 53 -45.12 -24.89 36.43
N LYS A 54 -45.27 -23.55 36.61
CA LYS A 54 -46.43 -22.58 36.61
C LYS A 54 -45.95 -21.06 36.53
N PRO A 55 -46.78 -19.97 36.63
CA PRO A 55 -46.73 -18.89 35.60
C PRO A 55 -46.95 -17.39 36.00
N ARG A 56 -46.74 -16.48 35.02
CA ARG A 56 -47.48 -15.19 34.80
C ARG A 56 -47.29 -14.04 35.83
N PRO A 57 -47.67 -12.76 35.56
CA PRO A 57 -48.71 -12.24 34.63
C PRO A 57 -48.27 -11.27 33.50
N PRO A 58 -49.19 -10.88 32.57
CA PRO A 58 -48.86 -10.07 31.37
C PRO A 58 -49.62 -8.71 31.24
N VAL A 59 -48.92 -7.67 30.76
CA VAL A 59 -49.46 -6.36 30.30
C VAL A 59 -48.44 -5.78 29.29
N ALA A 60 -48.77 -5.19 28.13
CA ALA A 60 -49.95 -5.29 27.26
C ALA A 60 -49.53 -4.92 25.81
N HIS A 61 -50.25 -5.41 24.79
CA HIS A 61 -50.09 -4.91 23.42
C HIS A 61 -51.15 -3.83 23.13
N GLU A 62 -50.73 -2.56 23.06
CA GLU A 62 -51.55 -1.53 22.38
C GLU A 62 -51.40 -1.67 20.87
N THR A 63 -52.51 -1.93 20.17
CA THR A 63 -52.56 -1.87 18.71
C THR A 63 -52.95 -0.47 18.26
N LYS A 64 -52.00 0.29 17.69
CA LYS A 64 -52.30 1.48 16.88
C LYS A 64 -51.55 1.39 15.57
N SER A 65 -52.31 1.15 14.50
CA SER A 65 -51.81 1.21 13.13
C SER A 65 -51.54 2.66 12.73
N LEU A 66 -50.28 3.03 12.51
CA LEU A 66 -50.00 4.16 11.63
C LEU A 66 -50.20 3.68 10.20
N LYS A 67 -51.12 4.32 9.46
CA LYS A 67 -51.10 4.26 8.00
C LYS A 67 -50.03 5.22 7.52
N LEU A 68 -49.21 4.78 6.57
CA LEU A 68 -48.44 5.67 5.72
C LEU A 68 -48.83 5.33 4.28
N ASP A 69 -49.48 6.26 3.59
CA ASP A 69 -49.96 6.03 2.24
C ASP A 69 -48.79 6.04 1.25
N VAL A 70 -48.69 4.99 0.43
CA VAL A 70 -47.67 4.84 -0.62
C VAL A 70 -48.31 5.18 -1.97
N PRO A 71 -47.94 6.29 -2.63
CA PRO A 71 -48.45 6.61 -3.97
C PRO A 71 -47.80 5.71 -5.03
N ALA A 72 -48.45 4.58 -5.33
CA ALA A 72 -48.13 3.81 -6.53
C ALA A 72 -48.69 4.53 -7.77
N ALA A 73 -47.81 5.11 -8.60
CA ALA A 73 -48.19 5.86 -9.79
C ALA A 73 -47.47 5.33 -11.06
N SER A 74 -47.89 4.16 -11.53
CA SER A 74 -47.44 3.60 -12.80
C SER A 74 -48.13 4.27 -13.98
N THR A 75 -47.42 5.12 -14.73
CA THR A 75 -47.89 5.61 -16.03
C THR A 75 -46.77 5.68 -17.05
N PHE A 76 -46.92 4.99 -18.18
CA PHE A 76 -46.02 5.14 -19.33
C PHE A 76 -46.27 6.49 -20.02
N GLN A 77 -45.20 7.21 -20.36
CA GLN A 77 -45.23 8.21 -21.43
C GLN A 77 -44.53 7.62 -22.68
N PRO A 78 -45.16 7.69 -23.87
CA PRO A 78 -44.52 7.23 -25.10
C PRO A 78 -43.49 8.27 -25.60
N LEU A 79 -42.34 7.77 -26.07
CA LEU A 79 -41.34 8.57 -26.79
C LEU A 79 -41.97 9.19 -28.05
N GLN A 80 -42.12 10.52 -28.07
CA GLN A 80 -42.43 11.25 -29.30
C GLN A 80 -41.18 11.36 -30.17
N THR A 81 -41.32 11.04 -31.45
CA THR A 81 -40.24 11.14 -32.44
C THR A 81 -40.27 12.52 -33.13
N PRO A 82 -39.11 13.19 -33.31
CA PRO A 82 -39.03 14.39 -34.13
C PRO A 82 -39.24 14.05 -35.63
N PRO A 83 -39.79 14.99 -36.43
CA PRO A 83 -40.16 14.73 -37.83
C PRO A 83 -38.95 14.66 -38.79
N PRO A 84 -39.09 13.99 -39.95
CA PRO A 84 -38.00 13.77 -40.89
C PRO A 84 -37.67 14.99 -41.76
N VAL A 85 -36.37 15.31 -41.88
CA VAL A 85 -35.83 16.31 -42.81
C VAL A 85 -35.11 15.63 -43.99
N LYS A 86 -35.14 16.26 -45.17
CA LYS A 86 -34.89 15.62 -46.48
C LYS A 86 -33.42 15.59 -46.90
N LYS A 87 -33.02 14.56 -47.64
CA LYS A 87 -31.81 14.56 -48.50
C LYS A 87 -32.05 15.38 -49.78
N PRO A 88 -31.04 16.18 -50.19
CA PRO A 88 -30.40 16.06 -51.52
C PRO A 88 -28.86 16.18 -51.40
N ALA A 89 -28.01 15.83 -52.37
CA ALA A 89 -28.05 14.98 -53.56
C ALA A 89 -26.60 14.49 -53.85
N SER A 90 -26.34 13.74 -54.93
CA SER A 90 -25.07 12.98 -55.11
C SER A 90 -24.10 13.53 -56.18
N SER A 91 -22.81 13.50 -55.85
CA SER A 91 -21.65 13.40 -56.78
C SER A 91 -21.31 14.65 -57.64
N PRO A 92 -20.11 14.73 -58.27
CA PRO A 92 -18.98 13.79 -58.30
C PRO A 92 -17.65 14.37 -57.76
N ALA A 93 -16.58 13.56 -57.79
CA ALA A 93 -15.20 13.97 -57.51
C ALA A 93 -14.35 14.10 -58.79
N PRO A 94 -13.27 14.90 -58.76
CA PRO A 94 -12.08 14.69 -59.56
C PRO A 94 -10.79 14.55 -58.71
N SER A 95 -9.71 14.11 -59.35
CA SER A 95 -8.42 13.71 -58.73
C SER A 95 -7.33 14.83 -58.87
N PRO A 96 -6.06 14.66 -58.42
CA PRO A 96 -5.21 15.78 -57.95
C PRO A 96 -4.19 16.35 -58.95
N GLU A 97 -3.70 17.58 -58.70
CA GLU A 97 -2.54 18.13 -59.43
C GLU A 97 -1.66 19.16 -58.65
N VAL A 98 -0.44 18.72 -58.30
CA VAL A 98 0.88 19.39 -58.43
C VAL A 98 1.04 20.93 -58.29
N THR A 99 1.56 21.35 -57.12
CA THR A 99 2.68 22.33 -56.90
C THR A 99 2.58 23.81 -57.33
N LYS A 100 2.71 24.73 -56.34
CA LYS A 100 3.75 25.81 -56.26
C LYS A 100 3.66 26.68 -54.99
N GLN A 101 4.80 27.04 -54.40
CA GLN A 101 4.95 28.20 -53.48
C GLN A 101 5.24 29.48 -54.28
N PRO A 102 4.94 30.67 -53.72
CA PRO A 102 6.03 31.63 -53.45
C PRO A 102 5.87 32.56 -52.22
N LEU A 103 6.95 32.65 -51.43
CA LEU A 103 7.53 33.82 -50.71
C LEU A 103 6.68 34.82 -49.86
N LYS A 104 7.27 35.19 -48.71
CA LYS A 104 6.80 36.17 -47.70
C LYS A 104 7.01 37.64 -48.10
N PRO A 105 6.27 38.56 -47.45
CA PRO A 105 6.86 39.75 -46.79
C PRO A 105 6.90 39.64 -45.25
N SER A 106 7.83 40.34 -44.60
CA SER A 106 7.91 40.62 -43.14
C SER A 106 7.42 42.07 -42.86
N ILE A 107 7.24 42.66 -41.66
CA ILE A 107 7.89 42.72 -40.32
C ILE A 107 6.83 43.37 -39.35
N PRO A 108 6.89 43.43 -37.98
CA PRO A 108 7.50 42.58 -36.92
C PRO A 108 6.44 41.98 -35.95
N SER A 109 6.88 41.24 -34.92
CA SER A 109 6.06 40.88 -33.74
C SER A 109 6.56 41.55 -32.44
N PRO A 110 5.67 42.03 -31.55
CA PRO A 110 6.00 42.27 -30.13
C PRO A 110 6.23 40.95 -29.36
N LEU A 111 6.95 41.02 -28.24
CA LEU A 111 7.33 39.86 -27.42
C LEU A 111 6.16 39.34 -26.55
N PRO A 112 5.90 38.02 -26.51
CA PRO A 112 5.12 37.37 -25.45
C PRO A 112 5.91 37.30 -24.12
N PRO A 113 5.23 37.10 -22.97
CA PRO A 113 5.89 36.80 -21.70
C PRO A 113 6.59 35.42 -21.69
N ARG A 114 7.48 35.21 -20.71
CA ARG A 114 8.26 33.97 -20.57
C ARG A 114 7.38 32.80 -20.08
N PRO A 115 7.66 31.55 -20.50
CA PRO A 115 7.12 30.36 -19.86
C PRO A 115 7.75 30.14 -18.47
N HIS A 116 7.17 29.21 -17.71
CA HIS A 116 7.85 28.53 -16.61
C HIS A 116 8.25 27.14 -17.09
N ASP A 117 9.55 26.87 -17.16
CA ASP A 117 10.12 25.57 -17.52
C ASP A 117 9.89 24.58 -16.36
N ASP A 118 9.42 23.35 -16.57
CA ASP A 118 10.09 22.20 -17.19
C ASP A 118 11.43 21.82 -16.52
N PRO A 119 11.50 20.69 -15.77
CA PRO A 119 12.74 20.21 -15.14
C PRO A 119 13.78 19.75 -16.17
N ALA A 120 14.83 20.55 -16.32
CA ALA A 120 16.12 20.19 -16.92
C ALA A 120 16.08 19.60 -18.35
N ALA A 121 15.92 20.47 -19.35
CA ALA A 121 16.43 20.19 -20.68
C ALA A 121 17.94 19.89 -20.62
N ILE A 122 18.38 18.81 -21.28
CA ILE A 122 19.79 18.46 -21.40
C ILE A 122 20.52 19.54 -22.21
N ILE A 123 21.73 19.92 -21.79
CA ILE A 123 22.57 20.86 -22.55
C ILE A 123 23.05 20.16 -23.82
N ASP A 124 22.46 20.55 -24.94
CA ASP A 124 22.88 20.20 -26.29
C ASP A 124 24.22 20.90 -26.60
N ASN A 125 25.33 20.23 -26.24
CA ASN A 125 26.63 20.54 -26.82
C ASN A 125 26.66 19.94 -28.23
N ASP A 126 27.24 20.65 -29.21
CA ASP A 126 27.46 20.12 -30.57
C ASP A 126 28.25 18.79 -30.54
N VAL A 127 27.52 17.67 -30.54
CA VAL A 127 28.04 16.31 -30.69
C VAL A 127 27.61 15.80 -32.06
N ASP A 128 28.59 15.31 -32.82
CA ASP A 128 28.41 14.79 -34.17
C ASP A 128 27.30 13.72 -34.21
N PRO A 129 26.28 13.83 -35.11
CA PRO A 129 25.18 12.85 -35.23
C PRO A 129 25.58 11.41 -35.59
N SER A 130 26.88 11.10 -35.59
CA SER A 130 27.47 9.79 -35.78
C SER A 130 27.63 8.98 -34.48
N SER A 131 27.55 9.59 -33.29
CA SER A 131 27.71 8.89 -32.02
C SER A 131 26.44 8.13 -31.59
N SER A 132 26.17 7.00 -32.24
CA SER A 132 25.23 6.01 -31.71
C SER A 132 25.70 5.54 -30.33
N ILE A 133 24.91 5.80 -29.29
CA ILE A 133 25.18 5.26 -27.95
C ILE A 133 25.16 3.73 -28.05
N GLU A 134 26.30 3.09 -27.80
CA GLU A 134 26.41 1.63 -27.91
C GLU A 134 25.56 0.98 -26.82
N VAL A 135 24.61 0.13 -27.24
CA VAL A 135 23.72 -0.58 -26.32
C VAL A 135 24.56 -1.56 -25.50
N ILE A 136 24.56 -1.37 -24.18
CA ILE A 136 25.30 -2.26 -23.28
C ILE A 136 24.50 -3.55 -23.15
N HIS A 137 25.11 -4.67 -23.55
CA HIS A 137 24.58 -6.01 -23.34
C HIS A 137 25.34 -6.70 -22.21
N TRP A 138 24.60 -7.31 -21.28
CA TRP A 138 25.10 -8.27 -20.31
C TRP A 138 25.86 -9.40 -21.01
N LYS A 139 26.97 -9.81 -20.41
CA LYS A 139 27.81 -10.91 -20.88
C LYS A 139 28.19 -11.73 -19.67
N LYS A 140 28.12 -13.06 -19.76
CA LYS A 140 28.48 -13.95 -18.66
C LYS A 140 29.95 -13.76 -18.27
N LEU A 141 30.16 -13.20 -17.08
CA LEU A 141 31.48 -13.03 -16.49
C LEU A 141 31.94 -14.31 -15.77
N PRO A 142 33.25 -14.49 -15.51
CA PRO A 142 33.73 -15.51 -14.58
C PRO A 142 33.24 -15.23 -13.16
N GLU A 143 32.68 -16.24 -12.50
CA GLU A 143 32.20 -16.16 -11.11
C GLU A 143 33.38 -15.89 -10.15
N HIS A 144 33.29 -14.83 -9.34
CA HIS A 144 34.27 -14.52 -8.27
C HIS A 144 34.25 -15.57 -7.18
N PHE A 145 33.07 -16.09 -6.91
CA PHE A 145 32.81 -17.22 -6.06
C PHE A 145 32.27 -18.31 -7.00
N PRO A 146 33.04 -19.33 -7.39
CA PRO A 146 32.52 -20.51 -8.10
C PRO A 146 31.97 -21.56 -7.13
N ILE A 147 30.99 -22.39 -7.54
CA ILE A 147 30.43 -23.46 -6.70
C ILE A 147 31.20 -24.78 -6.94
N PRO A 148 31.89 -25.36 -5.92
CA PRO A 148 32.49 -26.68 -6.04
C PRO A 148 31.45 -27.77 -6.35
N THR A 149 31.74 -28.66 -7.30
CA THR A 149 30.79 -29.66 -7.84
C THR A 149 30.29 -30.64 -6.78
N GLU A 150 31.09 -30.89 -5.75
CA GLU A 150 30.82 -31.69 -4.57
C GLU A 150 29.89 -31.00 -3.55
N SER A 151 29.80 -29.66 -3.61
CA SER A 151 28.96 -28.84 -2.74
C SER A 151 27.61 -28.44 -3.37
N LEU A 152 27.41 -28.82 -4.65
CA LEU A 152 26.23 -28.49 -5.45
C LEU A 152 25.02 -29.30 -4.99
N ILE A 153 24.02 -28.62 -4.43
CA ILE A 153 22.75 -29.20 -4.00
C ILE A 153 21.96 -29.60 -5.25
N ARG A 154 21.81 -30.91 -5.44
CA ARG A 154 21.13 -31.47 -6.62
C ARG A 154 19.62 -31.52 -6.43
N LEU A 155 18.89 -31.50 -7.55
CA LEU A 155 17.46 -31.80 -7.55
C LEU A 155 17.19 -33.16 -6.86
N PRO A 156 16.09 -33.31 -6.10
CA PRO A 156 15.70 -34.58 -5.50
C PRO A 156 15.56 -35.71 -6.53
N SER A 157 16.46 -36.68 -6.47
CA SER A 157 16.54 -37.80 -7.42
C SER A 157 15.75 -39.02 -6.94
N GLY A 158 14.43 -38.87 -6.79
CA GLY A 158 13.52 -39.93 -6.35
C GLY A 158 12.22 -39.94 -7.14
N LYS A 159 11.40 -40.98 -6.90
CA LYS A 159 10.01 -40.98 -7.38
C LYS A 159 9.16 -40.05 -6.50
N PRO A 160 8.25 -39.23 -7.06
CA PRO A 160 7.29 -38.46 -6.27
C PRO A 160 6.52 -39.32 -5.25
N LYS A 161 6.26 -38.74 -4.08
CA LYS A 161 5.38 -39.33 -3.07
C LYS A 161 3.93 -39.38 -3.60
N THR A 162 3.14 -40.33 -3.11
CA THR A 162 1.69 -40.31 -3.33
C THR A 162 1.07 -39.21 -2.46
N LEU A 163 0.94 -38.01 -3.02
CA LEU A 163 0.39 -36.85 -2.33
C LEU A 163 -1.14 -36.94 -2.21
N PRO A 164 -1.74 -36.34 -1.15
CA PRO A 164 -3.19 -36.20 -1.04
C PRO A 164 -3.82 -35.50 -2.25
N LYS A 165 -5.11 -35.80 -2.46
CA LYS A 165 -5.96 -35.13 -3.45
C LYS A 165 -6.48 -33.82 -2.88
N ILE A 166 -6.11 -32.70 -3.52
CA ILE A 166 -6.48 -31.35 -3.09
C ILE A 166 -7.83 -30.98 -3.70
N GLN A 167 -8.03 -31.34 -4.98
CA GLN A 167 -9.23 -30.97 -5.70
C GLN A 167 -10.46 -31.79 -5.24
N ALA A 168 -11.60 -31.13 -5.14
CA ALA A 168 -12.87 -31.71 -4.77
C ALA A 168 -13.39 -32.72 -5.82
N LYS A 169 -14.28 -33.62 -5.38
CA LYS A 169 -15.06 -34.47 -6.28
C LYS A 169 -16.36 -33.74 -6.64
N PHE A 170 -16.36 -33.06 -7.78
CA PHE A 170 -17.54 -32.34 -8.27
C PHE A 170 -18.66 -33.29 -8.67
N LYS A 171 -19.90 -32.78 -8.61
CA LYS A 171 -21.09 -33.46 -9.12
C LYS A 171 -21.24 -33.15 -10.62
N PRO A 172 -21.83 -34.04 -11.44
CA PRO A 172 -22.19 -33.72 -12.81
C PRO A 172 -23.05 -32.46 -12.88
N GLU A 173 -22.68 -31.54 -13.77
CA GLU A 173 -23.38 -30.28 -14.02
C GLU A 173 -24.62 -30.51 -14.90
N ASP A 174 -25.71 -29.79 -14.64
CA ASP A 174 -26.91 -29.82 -15.49
C ASP A 174 -26.82 -28.84 -16.68
N ALA A 175 -27.72 -28.99 -17.65
CA ALA A 175 -27.67 -28.22 -18.89
C ALA A 175 -27.94 -26.71 -18.72
N LEU A 176 -28.68 -26.29 -17.69
CA LEU A 176 -28.92 -24.87 -17.40
C LEU A 176 -27.71 -24.26 -16.68
N ALA A 177 -27.19 -24.95 -15.66
CA ALA A 177 -25.96 -24.56 -14.97
C ALA A 177 -24.79 -24.43 -15.94
N LYS A 178 -24.59 -25.39 -16.85
CA LYS A 178 -23.56 -25.33 -17.90
C LYS A 178 -23.74 -24.16 -18.86
N THR A 179 -24.99 -23.81 -19.20
CA THR A 179 -25.28 -22.68 -20.09
C THR A 179 -24.96 -21.34 -19.42
N ASP A 180 -25.34 -21.16 -18.15
CA ASP A 180 -24.99 -19.98 -17.34
C ASP A 180 -23.48 -19.86 -17.11
N ARG A 181 -22.82 -20.95 -16.72
CA ARG A 181 -21.36 -21.00 -16.53
C ARG A 181 -20.60 -20.62 -17.79
N ASN A 182 -21.00 -21.17 -18.95
CA ASN A 182 -20.40 -20.81 -20.23
C ASN A 182 -20.61 -19.32 -20.57
N ALA A 183 -21.80 -18.77 -20.35
CA ALA A 183 -22.07 -17.35 -20.60
C ALA A 183 -21.21 -16.41 -19.72
N LYS A 184 -20.98 -16.78 -18.45
CA LYS A 184 -20.06 -16.06 -17.53
C LYS A 184 -18.63 -16.13 -18.03
N LEU A 185 -18.16 -17.32 -18.39
CA LEU A 185 -16.83 -17.59 -18.93
C LEU A 185 -16.57 -16.84 -20.26
N ASP A 186 -17.56 -16.78 -21.15
CA ASP A 186 -17.47 -16.03 -22.41
C ASP A 186 -17.41 -14.52 -22.17
N LYS A 187 -18.17 -13.99 -21.20
CA LYS A 187 -18.06 -12.58 -20.77
C LYS A 187 -16.68 -12.28 -20.18
N ILE A 188 -16.12 -13.15 -19.32
CA ILE A 188 -14.76 -12.97 -18.79
C ILE A 188 -13.72 -12.98 -19.92
N ARG A 189 -13.80 -13.94 -20.86
CA ARG A 189 -12.95 -13.96 -22.06
C ARG A 189 -13.08 -12.68 -22.88
N SER A 190 -14.28 -12.10 -23.00
CA SER A 190 -14.47 -10.85 -23.75
C SER A 190 -13.77 -9.64 -23.11
N VAL A 191 -13.68 -9.59 -21.78
CA VAL A 191 -12.95 -8.54 -21.05
C VAL A 191 -11.43 -8.76 -21.18
N ALA A 192 -10.97 -10.00 -21.02
CA ALA A 192 -9.56 -10.34 -21.24
C ALA A 192 -9.10 -10.05 -22.68
N LYS A 193 -9.91 -10.41 -23.68
CA LYS A 193 -9.59 -10.07 -25.08
C LYS A 193 -9.60 -8.57 -25.33
N LYS A 194 -10.52 -7.78 -24.73
CA LYS A 194 -10.49 -6.32 -24.82
C LYS A 194 -9.17 -5.75 -24.30
N ALA A 195 -8.77 -6.13 -23.08
CA ALA A 195 -7.52 -5.68 -22.46
C ALA A 195 -6.28 -6.11 -23.28
N TRP A 196 -6.28 -7.34 -23.79
CA TRP A 196 -5.22 -7.83 -24.68
C TRP A 196 -5.17 -7.08 -26.03
N ASP A 197 -6.30 -6.88 -26.69
CA ASP A 197 -6.36 -6.17 -27.98
C ASP A 197 -5.95 -4.69 -27.82
N GLY A 198 -6.25 -4.08 -26.67
CA GLY A 198 -5.73 -2.76 -26.28
C GLY A 198 -4.21 -2.77 -26.07
N TYR A 199 -3.69 -3.68 -25.24
CA TYR A 199 -2.25 -3.85 -25.04
C TYR A 199 -1.52 -4.03 -26.38
N ARG A 200 -1.99 -4.98 -27.20
CA ARG A 200 -1.49 -5.31 -28.53
C ARG A 200 -1.52 -4.14 -29.53
N THR A 201 -2.39 -3.15 -29.34
CA THR A 201 -2.49 -1.98 -30.26
C THR A 201 -1.87 -0.70 -29.72
N LYS A 202 -1.52 -0.62 -28.42
CA LYS A 202 -1.06 0.61 -27.75
C LYS A 202 0.28 0.47 -27.02
N ALA A 203 0.59 -0.71 -26.50
CA ALA A 203 1.69 -0.97 -25.56
C ALA A 203 2.51 -2.22 -25.94
N TRP A 204 2.46 -2.66 -27.21
CA TRP A 204 3.10 -3.90 -27.65
C TRP A 204 4.62 -3.87 -27.45
N LEU A 205 5.14 -4.87 -26.71
CA LEU A 205 6.54 -4.97 -26.23
C LEU A 205 6.96 -3.93 -25.16
N HIS A 206 6.08 -3.02 -24.77
CA HIS A 206 6.20 -2.27 -23.52
C HIS A 206 5.64 -3.10 -22.36
N ASP A 207 6.07 -2.83 -21.15
CA ASP A 207 5.70 -3.65 -19.99
C ASP A 207 4.19 -3.56 -19.72
N GLU A 208 3.60 -2.36 -19.72
CA GLU A 208 2.21 -2.15 -19.27
C GLU A 208 1.43 -1.11 -20.07
N LEU A 209 0.11 -1.31 -20.14
CA LEU A 209 -0.83 -0.45 -20.85
C LEU A 209 -1.32 0.70 -19.96
N ARG A 210 -1.44 1.90 -20.54
CA ARG A 210 -2.26 2.99 -20.00
C ARG A 210 -3.62 3.00 -20.71
N PRO A 211 -4.68 2.41 -20.12
CA PRO A 211 -5.85 1.92 -20.84
C PRO A 211 -6.91 3.00 -21.13
N GLN A 212 -6.76 4.21 -20.61
CA GLN A 212 -7.58 5.39 -20.89
C GLN A 212 -6.87 6.34 -21.87
N SER A 213 -5.58 6.66 -21.70
CA SER A 213 -4.84 7.47 -22.68
C SER A 213 -4.47 6.70 -23.96
N GLY A 214 -4.38 5.37 -23.88
CA GLY A 214 -3.85 4.54 -24.96
C GLY A 214 -2.35 4.72 -25.15
N THR A 215 -1.63 4.94 -24.05
CA THR A 215 -0.16 4.97 -23.99
C THR A 215 0.36 3.76 -23.20
N PHE A 216 1.58 3.82 -22.67
CA PHE A 216 2.21 2.73 -21.93
C PHE A 216 3.10 3.26 -20.79
N ARG A 217 3.54 2.37 -19.90
CA ARG A 217 4.63 2.61 -18.96
C ARG A 217 5.53 1.37 -18.89
N ASP A 218 6.80 1.60 -18.57
CA ASP A 218 7.84 0.56 -18.45
C ASP A 218 8.46 0.61 -17.03
N PRO A 219 7.76 0.12 -15.99
CA PRO A 219 8.28 0.14 -14.61
C PRO A 219 9.32 -0.95 -14.34
N PHE A 220 9.30 -2.04 -15.12
CA PHE A 220 10.27 -3.12 -15.06
C PHE A 220 11.41 -2.83 -16.04
N ALA A 221 11.85 -3.81 -16.82
CA ALA A 221 13.05 -3.71 -17.64
C ALA A 221 12.78 -3.28 -19.10
N GLN A 222 11.55 -2.92 -19.48
CA GLN A 222 11.10 -2.76 -20.87
C GLN A 222 11.28 -4.07 -21.66
N TRP A 223 10.82 -5.17 -21.06
CA TRP A 223 10.86 -6.53 -21.64
C TRP A 223 9.47 -7.06 -22.00
N GLY A 224 8.42 -6.26 -21.81
CA GLY A 224 7.06 -6.62 -22.16
C GLY A 224 6.38 -7.50 -21.12
N ALA A 225 6.40 -7.12 -19.83
CA ALA A 225 5.74 -7.84 -18.73
C ALA A 225 4.35 -8.36 -19.13
N THR A 226 3.42 -7.48 -19.51
CA THR A 226 2.06 -7.86 -19.94
C THR A 226 2.03 -8.82 -21.15
N LEU A 227 3.04 -8.80 -22.03
CA LEU A 227 3.14 -9.76 -23.14
C LEU A 227 3.50 -11.16 -22.66
N VAL A 228 4.45 -11.27 -21.72
CA VAL A 228 4.95 -12.55 -21.20
C VAL A 228 3.99 -13.13 -20.17
N ASP A 229 3.49 -12.30 -19.26
CA ASP A 229 2.61 -12.71 -18.16
C ASP A 229 1.22 -13.13 -18.68
N ALA A 230 0.76 -12.56 -19.80
CA ALA A 230 -0.50 -12.98 -20.42
C ALA A 230 -0.39 -14.27 -21.26
N LEU A 231 0.81 -14.80 -21.55
CA LEU A 231 0.98 -15.97 -22.44
C LEU A 231 0.14 -17.16 -21.99
N ASP A 232 0.17 -17.49 -20.69
CA ASP A 232 -0.57 -18.63 -20.19
C ASP A 232 -2.07 -18.37 -20.09
N THR A 233 -2.50 -17.15 -19.75
CA THR A 233 -3.89 -16.72 -19.82
C THR A 233 -4.45 -16.85 -21.23
N LEU A 234 -3.75 -16.39 -22.27
CA LEU A 234 -4.18 -16.54 -23.67
C LEU A 234 -4.38 -18.01 -24.02
N TRP A 235 -3.45 -18.88 -23.61
CA TRP A 235 -3.56 -20.32 -23.83
C TRP A 235 -4.75 -20.93 -23.07
N ILE A 236 -4.91 -20.63 -21.78
CA ILE A 236 -6.00 -21.13 -20.92
C ILE A 236 -7.37 -20.67 -21.41
N MET A 237 -7.47 -19.42 -21.87
CA MET A 237 -8.70 -18.83 -22.40
C MET A 237 -9.05 -19.31 -23.82
N GLY A 238 -8.13 -19.98 -24.51
CA GLY A 238 -8.34 -20.49 -25.87
C GLY A 238 -8.04 -19.47 -26.97
N LEU A 239 -7.41 -18.35 -26.64
CA LEU A 239 -6.95 -17.30 -27.56
C LEU A 239 -5.64 -17.74 -28.24
N LYS A 240 -5.73 -18.80 -29.05
CA LYS A 240 -4.56 -19.53 -29.58
C LYS A 240 -3.83 -18.75 -30.68
N ASP A 241 -4.55 -17.96 -31.48
CA ASP A 241 -3.96 -17.17 -32.55
C ASP A 241 -3.18 -15.98 -31.97
N GLU A 242 -3.75 -15.32 -30.96
CA GLU A 242 -3.09 -14.29 -30.15
C GLU A 242 -1.86 -14.85 -29.40
N PHE A 243 -1.97 -16.04 -28.81
CA PHE A 243 -0.84 -16.73 -28.19
C PHE A 243 0.28 -17.01 -29.20
N GLU A 244 -0.04 -17.57 -30.37
CA GLU A 244 0.97 -17.84 -31.39
C GLU A 244 1.57 -16.55 -31.99
N GLU A 245 0.93 -15.39 -31.87
CA GLU A 245 1.56 -14.11 -32.18
C GLU A 245 2.49 -13.62 -31.05
N ALA A 246 2.04 -13.68 -29.79
CA ALA A 246 2.83 -13.31 -28.62
C ALA A 246 4.12 -14.14 -28.51
N VAL A 247 4.05 -15.46 -28.70
CA VAL A 247 5.22 -16.35 -28.69
C VAL A 247 6.26 -15.98 -29.77
N LYS A 248 5.84 -15.41 -30.91
CA LYS A 248 6.75 -14.90 -31.97
C LYS A 248 7.28 -13.48 -31.67
N ALA A 249 6.68 -12.78 -30.72
CA ALA A 249 7.15 -11.49 -30.23
C ALA A 249 8.14 -11.66 -29.06
N VAL A 250 8.04 -12.73 -28.26
CA VAL A 250 9.06 -13.12 -27.27
C VAL A 250 10.46 -13.26 -27.89
N ASP A 251 10.55 -13.74 -29.13
CA ASP A 251 11.81 -13.82 -29.89
C ASP A 251 12.50 -12.46 -30.14
N LYS A 252 11.79 -11.34 -29.91
CA LYS A 252 12.29 -9.97 -30.07
C LYS A 252 12.72 -9.32 -28.75
N ILE A 253 12.40 -9.92 -27.61
CA ILE A 253 12.84 -9.46 -26.29
C ILE A 253 14.32 -9.82 -26.16
N ASP A 254 15.18 -8.88 -25.76
CA ASP A 254 16.57 -9.14 -25.44
C ASP A 254 16.79 -9.00 -23.93
N PHE A 255 16.83 -10.13 -23.23
CA PHE A 255 17.02 -10.14 -21.77
C PHE A 255 18.45 -9.75 -21.34
N THR A 256 19.36 -9.53 -22.28
CA THR A 256 20.72 -9.06 -21.99
C THR A 256 20.84 -7.54 -21.86
N THR A 257 19.81 -6.76 -22.20
CA THR A 257 19.89 -5.29 -22.13
C THR A 257 18.60 -4.64 -21.63
N THR A 258 18.74 -3.49 -20.96
CA THR A 258 17.64 -2.66 -20.48
C THR A 258 18.12 -1.21 -20.30
N THR A 259 17.19 -0.26 -20.26
CA THR A 259 17.48 1.14 -19.90
C THR A 259 17.86 1.28 -18.41
N ARG A 260 17.36 0.40 -17.54
CA ARG A 260 17.62 0.42 -16.08
C ARG A 260 19.08 0.17 -15.73
N THR A 261 19.46 0.63 -14.54
CA THR A 261 20.75 0.33 -13.89
C THR A 261 20.76 -1.04 -13.21
N ASP A 262 19.57 -1.55 -12.87
CA ASP A 262 19.29 -2.66 -11.99
C ASP A 262 18.16 -3.55 -12.54
N ILE A 263 18.12 -4.82 -12.13
CA ILE A 263 17.03 -5.76 -12.42
C ILE A 263 16.41 -6.18 -11.08
N PRO A 264 15.11 -5.92 -10.82
CA PRO A 264 14.42 -6.39 -9.61
C PRO A 264 14.21 -7.92 -9.71
N LEU A 265 15.01 -8.69 -8.98
CA LEU A 265 15.12 -10.14 -9.13
C LEU A 265 13.82 -10.88 -8.81
N PHE A 266 13.07 -10.45 -7.79
CA PHE A 266 11.77 -11.02 -7.42
C PHE A 266 10.75 -10.85 -8.56
N GLU A 267 10.40 -9.61 -8.88
CA GLU A 267 9.47 -9.26 -9.97
C GLU A 267 9.85 -9.93 -11.30
N THR A 268 11.15 -9.92 -11.64
CA THR A 268 11.61 -10.51 -12.90
C THR A 268 11.49 -12.03 -12.92
N THR A 269 11.63 -12.68 -11.75
CA THR A 269 11.48 -14.13 -11.61
C THR A 269 10.01 -14.53 -11.68
N ILE A 270 9.15 -13.93 -10.87
CA ILE A 270 7.75 -14.35 -10.76
C ILE A 270 6.96 -14.09 -12.06
N ARG A 271 7.21 -12.94 -12.71
CA ARG A 271 6.61 -12.51 -13.99
C ARG A 271 7.23 -13.25 -15.18
N TYR A 272 8.36 -12.76 -15.69
CA TYR A 272 8.92 -13.23 -16.95
C TYR A 272 9.38 -14.69 -16.91
N LEU A 273 10.14 -15.12 -15.89
CA LEU A 273 10.60 -16.51 -15.82
C LEU A 273 9.41 -17.46 -15.53
N GLY A 274 8.46 -17.05 -14.68
CA GLY A 274 7.21 -17.76 -14.43
C GLY A 274 6.37 -17.97 -15.69
N GLY A 275 6.00 -16.87 -16.36
CA GLY A 275 5.18 -16.86 -17.56
C GLY A 275 5.76 -17.68 -18.71
N LEU A 276 7.06 -17.55 -18.99
CA LEU A 276 7.75 -18.35 -20.02
C LEU A 276 7.70 -19.86 -19.70
N LEU A 277 7.97 -20.25 -18.45
CA LEU A 277 7.99 -21.66 -18.02
C LEU A 277 6.58 -22.28 -18.03
N ALA A 278 5.57 -21.56 -17.56
CA ALA A 278 4.19 -22.02 -17.56
C ALA A 278 3.61 -22.10 -18.98
N ALA A 279 3.83 -21.08 -19.82
CA ALA A 279 3.43 -21.09 -21.23
C ALA A 279 4.07 -22.26 -22.00
N TYR A 280 5.31 -22.64 -21.68
CA TYR A 280 5.95 -23.85 -22.21
C TYR A 280 5.30 -25.15 -21.71
N ASP A 281 4.98 -25.26 -20.42
CA ASP A 281 4.36 -26.45 -19.84
C ASP A 281 2.92 -26.70 -20.35
N ILE A 282 2.03 -25.70 -20.26
CA ILE A 282 0.61 -25.81 -20.65
C ILE A 282 0.44 -26.05 -22.15
N SER A 283 1.39 -25.58 -22.97
CA SER A 283 1.39 -25.79 -24.42
C SER A 283 1.87 -27.18 -24.83
N GLY A 284 2.09 -28.07 -23.86
CA GLY A 284 2.59 -29.42 -24.09
C GLY A 284 4.04 -29.43 -24.57
N LYS A 285 4.82 -28.41 -24.20
CA LYS A 285 6.24 -28.23 -24.57
C LYS A 285 6.45 -28.05 -26.08
N LYS A 286 5.44 -27.58 -26.80
CA LYS A 286 5.45 -27.35 -28.26
C LYS A 286 6.40 -26.22 -28.70
N TYR A 287 6.52 -25.16 -27.90
CA TYR A 287 7.21 -23.92 -28.29
C TYR A 287 8.56 -23.78 -27.58
N LYS A 288 9.60 -24.42 -28.13
CA LYS A 288 10.95 -24.51 -27.52
C LYS A 288 11.57 -23.13 -27.24
N ASN A 289 11.27 -22.12 -28.06
CA ASN A 289 11.81 -20.77 -27.91
C ASN A 289 11.46 -20.14 -26.54
N LEU A 290 10.32 -20.49 -25.94
CA LEU A 290 9.96 -20.07 -24.59
C LEU A 290 10.92 -20.62 -23.52
N LEU A 291 11.32 -21.89 -23.63
CA LEU A 291 12.31 -22.47 -22.73
C LEU A 291 13.72 -21.92 -23.00
N ASP A 292 14.06 -21.67 -24.27
CA ASP A 292 15.36 -21.10 -24.64
C ASP A 292 15.50 -19.67 -24.07
N LYS A 293 14.44 -18.86 -24.15
CA LYS A 293 14.36 -17.51 -23.56
C LYS A 293 14.30 -17.54 -22.02
N ALA A 294 13.65 -18.54 -21.42
CA ALA A 294 13.70 -18.76 -19.98
C ALA A 294 15.13 -19.08 -19.49
N VAL A 295 15.91 -19.85 -20.27
CA VAL A 295 17.33 -20.11 -19.98
C VAL A 295 18.19 -18.85 -20.18
N GLU A 296 17.97 -18.08 -21.26
CA GLU A 296 18.65 -16.80 -21.51
C GLU A 296 18.50 -15.85 -20.31
N LEU A 297 17.27 -15.59 -19.87
CA LEU A 297 16.98 -14.77 -18.70
C LEU A 297 17.59 -15.35 -17.42
N ALA A 298 17.51 -16.66 -17.20
CA ALA A 298 18.00 -17.27 -15.97
C ALA A 298 19.54 -17.27 -15.83
N GLU A 299 20.31 -17.22 -16.92
CA GLU A 299 21.77 -17.00 -16.84
C GLU A 299 22.10 -15.56 -16.39
N VAL A 300 21.26 -14.57 -16.76
CA VAL A 300 21.35 -13.20 -16.24
C VAL A 300 21.00 -13.19 -14.74
N LEU A 301 19.83 -13.73 -14.37
CA LEU A 301 19.33 -13.69 -13.00
C LEU A 301 20.18 -14.49 -12.01
N ILE A 302 20.72 -15.65 -12.38
CA ILE A 302 21.58 -16.44 -11.49
C ILE A 302 22.91 -15.71 -11.17
N SER A 303 23.32 -14.74 -11.99
CA SER A 303 24.50 -13.91 -11.72
C SER A 303 24.34 -13.00 -10.49
N ALA A 304 23.11 -12.77 -10.02
CA ALA A 304 22.85 -12.08 -8.76
C ALA A 304 23.33 -12.88 -7.52
N PHE A 305 23.57 -14.20 -7.66
CA PHE A 305 23.99 -15.13 -6.61
C PHE A 305 25.53 -15.33 -6.54
N ASP A 306 26.32 -14.56 -7.29
CA ASP A 306 27.79 -14.53 -7.17
C ASP A 306 28.23 -13.73 -5.93
N THR A 307 27.91 -14.26 -4.76
CA THR A 307 28.20 -13.68 -3.44
C THR A 307 28.85 -14.72 -2.52
N PRO A 308 29.62 -14.29 -1.49
CA PRO A 308 30.35 -15.19 -0.58
C PRO A 308 29.50 -16.28 0.09
N ASN A 309 28.20 -16.02 0.29
CA ASN A 309 27.26 -16.92 0.97
C ASN A 309 26.12 -17.42 0.06
N ARG A 310 26.15 -17.13 -1.25
CA ARG A 310 25.12 -17.49 -2.24
C ARG A 310 23.74 -16.89 -2.04
N MET A 311 23.62 -15.88 -1.20
CA MET A 311 22.38 -15.12 -1.14
C MET A 311 22.38 -14.08 -2.27
N PRO A 312 21.25 -13.89 -2.98
CA PRO A 312 21.19 -12.99 -4.11
C PRO A 312 21.23 -11.50 -3.73
N GLN A 313 21.67 -10.67 -4.68
CA GLN A 313 21.33 -9.26 -4.71
C GLN A 313 19.91 -9.10 -5.28
N MET A 314 18.94 -8.63 -4.47
CA MET A 314 17.54 -8.52 -4.94
C MET A 314 17.33 -7.46 -6.04
N TYR A 315 18.23 -6.48 -6.12
CA TYR A 315 18.28 -5.49 -7.19
C TYR A 315 19.64 -5.65 -7.88
N TYR A 316 19.66 -6.40 -8.99
CA TYR A 316 20.91 -6.85 -9.62
C TYR A 316 21.43 -5.80 -10.61
N TYR A 317 22.52 -5.14 -10.23
CA TYR A 317 23.26 -4.20 -11.07
C TYR A 317 24.09 -4.95 -12.13
N TRP A 318 23.44 -5.24 -13.25
CA TRP A 318 23.89 -6.15 -14.31
C TRP A 318 25.00 -5.63 -15.23
N ARG A 319 25.29 -4.32 -15.21
CA ARG A 319 26.25 -3.70 -16.15
C ARG A 319 27.69 -4.14 -15.83
N PRO A 320 28.55 -4.42 -16.83
CA PRO A 320 29.86 -5.05 -16.62
C PRO A 320 30.77 -4.36 -15.59
N ASP A 321 30.80 -3.03 -15.54
CA ASP A 321 31.66 -2.26 -14.63
C ASP A 321 31.31 -2.48 -13.15
N PHE A 322 30.04 -2.79 -12.86
CA PHE A 322 29.58 -3.17 -11.52
C PHE A 322 29.63 -4.69 -11.34
N ALA A 323 29.05 -5.46 -12.27
CA ALA A 323 28.96 -6.92 -12.19
C ALA A 323 30.32 -7.65 -12.17
N SER A 324 31.40 -6.99 -12.59
CA SER A 324 32.78 -7.51 -12.49
C SER A 324 33.43 -7.31 -11.11
N GLN A 325 32.76 -6.66 -10.16
CA GLN A 325 33.24 -6.47 -8.78
C GLN A 325 32.69 -7.55 -7.83
N LYS A 326 33.24 -7.64 -6.61
CA LYS A 326 32.82 -8.62 -5.60
C LYS A 326 31.71 -8.07 -4.71
N HIS A 327 30.55 -8.72 -4.71
CA HIS A 327 29.35 -8.25 -4.02
C HIS A 327 28.90 -9.15 -2.87
N ARG A 328 27.94 -8.65 -2.10
CA ARG A 328 27.18 -9.39 -1.07
C ARG A 328 25.69 -9.11 -1.26
N ALA A 329 24.85 -10.00 -0.74
CA ALA A 329 23.44 -9.68 -0.54
C ALA A 329 23.25 -8.55 0.49
N GLY A 330 22.07 -7.95 0.52
CA GLY A 330 21.76 -6.81 1.38
C GLY A 330 21.72 -7.16 2.89
N GLN A 331 22.05 -6.17 3.74
CA GLN A 331 21.82 -6.24 5.19
C GLN A 331 20.35 -5.98 5.59
N SER A 332 19.51 -5.58 4.63
CA SER A 332 18.06 -5.51 4.77
C SER A 332 17.47 -5.96 3.44
N VAL A 333 16.84 -7.14 3.45
CA VAL A 333 16.18 -7.77 2.31
C VAL A 333 14.77 -8.12 2.72
N VAL A 334 13.80 -7.85 1.85
CA VAL A 334 12.38 -8.17 2.04
C VAL A 334 12.19 -9.69 2.01
N LEU A 335 11.44 -10.24 2.97
CA LEU A 335 11.24 -11.69 3.09
C LEU A 335 10.57 -12.29 1.85
N ALA A 336 9.50 -11.67 1.36
CA ALA A 336 8.80 -12.11 0.15
C ALA A 336 9.73 -12.18 -1.07
N GLU A 337 10.51 -11.12 -1.32
CA GLU A 337 11.43 -11.02 -2.45
C GLU A 337 12.41 -12.21 -2.53
N ILE A 338 13.02 -12.59 -1.39
CA ILE A 338 14.06 -13.63 -1.37
C ILE A 338 13.50 -15.06 -1.28
N GLY A 339 12.41 -15.30 -0.57
CA GLY A 339 11.82 -16.66 -0.45
C GLY A 339 11.06 -17.11 -1.70
N SER A 340 10.58 -16.16 -2.50
CA SER A 340 9.64 -16.42 -3.61
C SER A 340 10.32 -16.57 -4.98
N LEU A 341 11.59 -16.96 -4.99
CA LEU A 341 12.33 -17.35 -6.21
C LEU A 341 12.26 -18.88 -6.47
N SER A 342 11.79 -19.64 -5.49
CA SER A 342 12.10 -21.07 -5.40
C SER A 342 11.33 -21.95 -6.38
N MET A 343 10.12 -21.57 -6.79
CA MET A 343 9.27 -22.35 -7.70
C MET A 343 9.83 -22.35 -9.13
N GLU A 344 10.21 -21.18 -9.62
CA GLU A 344 10.59 -20.88 -11.00
C GLU A 344 11.95 -21.51 -11.32
N PHE A 345 12.95 -21.24 -10.49
CA PHE A 345 14.28 -21.82 -10.59
C PHE A 345 14.25 -23.35 -10.43
N THR A 346 13.36 -23.88 -9.56
CA THR A 346 13.12 -25.33 -9.46
C THR A 346 12.49 -25.88 -10.73
N ARG A 347 11.50 -25.21 -11.32
CA ARG A 347 10.87 -25.69 -12.55
C ARG A 347 11.83 -25.63 -13.75
N LEU A 348 12.63 -24.58 -13.85
CA LEU A 348 13.70 -24.48 -14.84
C LEU A 348 14.70 -25.63 -14.68
N ALA A 349 15.16 -25.92 -13.46
CA ALA A 349 16.04 -27.06 -13.19
C ALA A 349 15.40 -28.40 -13.60
N GLN A 350 14.09 -28.60 -13.34
CA GLN A 350 13.35 -29.81 -13.73
C GLN A 350 13.20 -29.96 -15.25
N LEU A 351 13.16 -28.85 -15.99
CA LEU A 351 12.98 -28.85 -17.46
C LEU A 351 14.31 -28.94 -18.22
N THR A 352 15.39 -28.41 -17.65
CA THR A 352 16.74 -28.38 -18.27
C THR A 352 17.64 -29.53 -17.81
N GLY A 353 17.46 -30.01 -16.58
CA GLY A 353 18.40 -30.89 -15.88
C GLY A 353 19.51 -30.15 -15.12
N GLU A 354 19.63 -28.83 -15.29
CA GLU A 354 20.71 -28.01 -14.72
C GLU A 354 20.51 -27.75 -13.22
N HIS A 355 21.24 -28.50 -12.39
CA HIS A 355 21.12 -28.44 -10.93
C HIS A 355 21.43 -27.07 -10.31
N LYS A 356 22.24 -26.23 -10.96
CA LYS A 356 22.63 -24.89 -10.46
C LYS A 356 21.44 -23.99 -10.14
N TYR A 357 20.35 -24.10 -10.90
CA TYR A 357 19.15 -23.28 -10.67
C TYR A 357 18.45 -23.71 -9.37
N TYR A 358 18.36 -25.02 -9.11
CA TYR A 358 17.82 -25.54 -7.85
C TYR A 358 18.75 -25.25 -6.66
N ASP A 359 20.06 -25.37 -6.84
CA ASP A 359 21.06 -25.08 -5.80
C ASP A 359 20.93 -23.67 -5.23
N ALA A 360 20.85 -22.67 -6.11
CA ALA A 360 20.73 -21.26 -5.76
C ALA A 360 19.57 -20.99 -4.78
N VAL A 361 18.39 -21.56 -5.06
CA VAL A 361 17.19 -21.38 -4.21
C VAL A 361 17.12 -22.35 -3.04
N ALA A 362 17.70 -23.55 -3.14
CA ALA A 362 17.78 -24.49 -2.02
C ALA A 362 18.61 -23.91 -0.86
N ARG A 363 19.68 -23.16 -1.14
CA ARG A 363 20.49 -22.46 -0.12
C ARG A 363 19.70 -21.39 0.63
N ILE A 364 18.79 -20.69 -0.05
CA ILE A 364 17.87 -19.74 0.61
C ILE A 364 16.95 -20.50 1.56
N THR A 365 16.32 -21.59 1.08
CA THR A 365 15.44 -22.44 1.89
C THR A 365 16.16 -23.02 3.13
N ASP A 366 17.42 -23.41 3.00
CA ASP A 366 18.25 -23.89 4.12
C ASP A 366 18.45 -22.80 5.18
N ASN A 367 18.72 -21.56 4.77
CA ASN A 367 18.86 -20.41 5.67
C ASN A 367 17.52 -20.02 6.33
N LEU A 368 16.40 -20.09 5.60
CA LEU A 368 15.06 -19.88 6.16
C LEU A 368 14.75 -20.91 7.26
N GLU A 369 14.99 -22.21 7.01
CA GLU A 369 14.72 -23.29 7.98
C GLU A 369 15.55 -23.17 9.27
N GLU A 370 16.79 -22.68 9.17
CA GLU A 370 17.65 -22.42 10.33
C GLU A 370 17.21 -21.16 11.09
N PHE A 371 16.86 -20.09 10.37
CA PHE A 371 16.48 -18.80 10.96
C PHE A 371 15.10 -18.83 11.63
N GLN A 372 14.15 -19.63 11.13
CA GLN A 372 12.76 -19.71 11.62
C GLN A 372 12.66 -19.95 13.14
N LYS A 373 13.66 -20.65 13.72
CA LYS A 373 13.72 -21.01 15.15
C LYS A 373 14.46 -20.01 16.03
N LYS A 374 15.05 -18.97 15.42
CA LYS A 374 15.91 -17.95 16.06
C LYS A 374 15.32 -16.53 16.01
N THR A 375 14.15 -16.35 15.40
CA THR A 375 13.47 -15.05 15.32
C THR A 375 12.84 -14.68 16.66
N PRO A 376 12.50 -13.40 16.91
CA PRO A 376 11.72 -13.01 18.09
C PRO A 376 10.32 -13.63 18.18
N LEU A 377 9.80 -14.22 17.09
CA LEU A 377 8.55 -14.97 17.04
C LEU A 377 8.79 -16.36 16.43
N PRO A 378 9.42 -17.31 17.17
CA PRO A 378 9.88 -18.59 16.62
C PRO A 378 8.76 -19.37 15.93
N GLY A 379 8.98 -19.70 14.66
CA GLY A 379 7.98 -20.25 13.74
C GLY A 379 7.63 -19.31 12.59
N MET A 380 7.82 -17.99 12.73
CA MET A 380 7.67 -17.01 11.65
C MET A 380 8.96 -16.21 11.43
N TRP A 381 9.06 -15.57 10.27
CA TRP A 381 10.15 -14.65 9.93
C TRP A 381 9.66 -13.19 9.89
N PRO A 382 10.51 -12.22 10.27
CA PRO A 382 10.21 -10.81 10.11
C PRO A 382 10.12 -10.43 8.63
N VAL A 383 9.40 -9.36 8.31
CA VAL A 383 9.28 -8.78 6.96
C VAL A 383 10.62 -8.41 6.31
N HIS A 384 11.66 -8.16 7.11
CA HIS A 384 13.02 -7.82 6.67
C HIS A 384 14.07 -8.66 7.39
N LEU A 385 15.09 -9.13 6.68
CA LEU A 385 16.22 -9.89 7.21
C LEU A 385 17.58 -9.44 6.65
N ASP A 386 18.67 -9.75 7.35
CA ASP A 386 20.04 -9.59 6.85
C ASP A 386 20.43 -10.86 6.06
N ALA A 387 20.62 -10.70 4.75
CA ALA A 387 21.03 -11.75 3.84
C ALA A 387 22.54 -11.73 3.52
N SER A 388 23.29 -10.72 3.98
CA SER A 388 24.68 -10.44 3.59
C SER A 388 25.71 -11.51 3.99
N GLY A 389 25.27 -12.44 4.86
CA GLY A 389 26.09 -13.49 5.46
C GLY A 389 27.18 -12.95 6.38
N CYS A 390 27.07 -11.69 6.81
CA CYS A 390 28.16 -10.95 7.42
C CYS A 390 27.79 -10.31 8.77
N GLY A 391 28.07 -11.05 9.84
CA GLY A 391 27.90 -10.56 11.20
C GLY A 391 28.76 -9.33 11.44
N ARG A 392 28.12 -8.22 11.78
CA ARG A 392 28.79 -7.02 12.29
C ARG A 392 29.63 -7.43 13.49
N ARG A 393 30.92 -7.09 13.47
CA ARG A 393 31.68 -7.14 14.73
C ARG A 393 31.04 -6.13 15.67
N TYR A 394 30.65 -6.58 16.87
CA TYR A 394 30.87 -5.71 18.01
C TYR A 394 32.37 -5.40 18.02
N VAL A 395 32.72 -4.14 17.80
CA VAL A 395 33.97 -3.63 18.36
C VAL A 395 33.80 -3.78 19.86
N ASP A 396 34.72 -4.47 20.52
CA ASP A 396 34.69 -4.59 21.97
C ASP A 396 34.57 -3.18 22.56
N VAL A 397 33.44 -2.90 23.21
CA VAL A 397 33.34 -1.72 24.08
C VAL A 397 34.48 -1.89 25.08
N PRO A 398 35.40 -0.90 25.20
CA PRO A 398 36.55 -1.05 26.08
C PRO A 398 36.06 -1.53 27.45
N PRO A 399 36.70 -2.58 28.03
CA PRO A 399 36.19 -3.21 29.24
C PRO A 399 35.95 -2.13 30.30
N GLU A 400 34.82 -2.22 31.00
CA GLU A 400 34.35 -1.18 31.93
C GLU A 400 35.52 -0.60 32.70
N GLN A 401 35.78 0.71 32.52
CA GLN A 401 36.86 1.38 33.23
C GLN A 401 36.66 1.10 34.71
N GLU A 402 37.63 0.44 35.36
CA GLU A 402 37.50 0.06 36.78
C GLU A 402 36.97 1.26 37.57
N PRO A 403 35.84 1.13 38.29
CA PRO A 403 35.22 2.24 38.99
C PRO A 403 36.28 2.98 39.82
N LEU A 404 36.53 4.24 39.45
CA LEU A 404 37.70 5.01 39.90
C LEU A 404 37.89 4.87 41.41
N LYS A 405 38.89 4.07 41.81
CA LYS A 405 39.21 3.85 43.23
C LYS A 405 39.53 5.21 43.84
N ALA A 406 38.64 5.68 44.72
CA ALA A 406 38.81 6.95 45.40
C ALA A 406 40.16 6.97 46.14
N PRO A 407 40.92 8.09 46.11
CA PRO A 407 42.19 8.18 46.82
C PRO A 407 42.05 7.80 48.31
N GLU A 408 43.07 7.14 48.85
CA GLU A 408 43.10 6.75 50.25
C GLU A 408 42.91 7.98 51.16
N GLY A 409 41.82 7.99 51.93
CA GLY A 409 41.49 9.11 52.82
C GLY A 409 40.00 9.28 53.13
N TYR A 410 39.09 8.77 52.30
CA TYR A 410 37.64 8.83 52.57
C TYR A 410 37.17 7.63 53.43
N PRO A 411 36.52 7.87 54.59
CA PRO A 411 36.03 6.79 55.46
C PRO A 411 34.95 5.95 54.79
N ASN A 412 35.20 4.65 54.68
CA ASN A 412 34.29 3.70 54.07
C ASN A 412 33.21 3.28 55.09
N ILE A 413 31.99 3.82 54.98
CA ILE A 413 30.84 3.39 55.79
C ILE A 413 30.06 2.34 55.01
N GLY A 414 30.28 1.08 55.37
CA GLY A 414 29.57 -0.06 54.78
C GLY A 414 28.08 -0.11 55.17
N PRO A 415 27.26 -0.87 54.42
CA PRO A 415 25.80 -0.80 54.50
C PRO A 415 25.20 -1.62 55.63
N SER A 416 24.00 -1.23 56.06
CA SER A 416 22.97 -2.12 56.60
C SER A 416 21.57 -1.57 56.30
N PRO A 417 20.54 -2.43 56.23
CA PRO A 417 19.22 -2.07 55.68
C PRO A 417 18.22 -1.60 56.76
N ASP A 418 16.95 -1.53 56.34
CA ASP A 418 15.70 -1.42 57.11
C ASP A 418 15.17 -0.03 57.48
N SER A 419 13.85 -0.03 57.71
CA SER A 419 12.96 1.02 58.24
C SER A 419 12.62 2.22 57.32
N GLN A 420 11.38 2.18 56.85
CA GLN A 420 10.55 3.34 56.57
C GLN A 420 10.44 4.22 57.83
N SER A 421 10.36 5.56 57.72
CA SER A 421 9.16 6.33 58.14
C SER A 421 9.35 7.86 58.25
N ALA A 422 8.47 8.58 57.54
CA ALA A 422 7.83 9.83 58.01
C ALA A 422 8.78 11.05 58.30
N PRO A 423 8.32 12.18 58.90
CA PRO A 423 8.36 13.44 58.15
C PRO A 423 8.88 14.65 58.99
N ASP A 424 8.26 15.82 58.77
CA ASP A 424 8.53 17.15 59.33
C ASP A 424 9.76 17.87 58.76
N SER A 425 9.65 19.05 58.13
CA SER A 425 8.82 20.26 58.35
C SER A 425 9.44 21.30 59.30
N SER A 426 9.83 22.43 58.71
CA SER A 426 9.80 23.77 59.30
C SER A 426 10.28 24.78 58.25
N ALA A 427 9.69 25.97 58.23
CA ALA A 427 10.08 27.05 57.34
C ALA A 427 10.75 28.15 58.16
N GLU A 428 11.78 28.80 57.61
CA GLU A 428 12.29 30.06 58.14
C GLU A 428 12.43 31.13 57.04
N LYS A 429 12.48 32.39 57.46
CA LYS A 429 11.92 33.51 56.69
C LYS A 429 12.99 34.44 56.11
N LEU A 430 12.62 35.08 54.99
CA LEU A 430 13.32 36.24 54.43
C LEU A 430 13.38 37.41 55.43
N SER A 431 14.47 38.18 55.40
CA SER A 431 14.57 39.49 56.05
C SER A 431 14.16 40.63 55.10
N PRO A 432 13.69 41.78 55.60
CA PRO A 432 13.32 42.92 54.76
C PRO A 432 14.54 43.69 54.24
N GLU A 433 14.33 44.41 53.14
CA GLU A 433 15.17 45.53 52.65
C GLU A 433 16.65 45.25 52.32
N GLY A 434 16.91 44.84 51.06
CA GLY A 434 18.10 45.35 50.33
C GLY A 434 19.28 44.40 50.04
N ASN A 435 19.07 43.42 49.16
CA ASN A 435 20.04 42.83 48.21
C ASN A 435 21.45 42.42 48.67
N LYS A 436 21.81 41.14 48.41
CA LYS A 436 23.17 40.80 47.96
C LYS A 436 23.16 39.69 46.90
N TYR A 437 23.85 39.93 45.79
CA TYR A 437 23.99 38.97 44.68
C TYR A 437 24.89 37.79 45.02
N ILE A 438 24.57 36.62 44.46
CA ILE A 438 25.54 35.59 44.08
C ILE A 438 25.29 35.28 42.59
N PRO A 439 26.28 35.38 41.69
CA PRO A 439 26.05 35.10 40.27
C PRO A 439 25.90 33.59 40.00
N LEU A 440 24.81 33.19 39.36
CA LEU A 440 24.73 31.88 38.72
C LEU A 440 25.53 31.93 37.41
N LYS A 441 26.60 31.11 37.33
CA LYS A 441 27.25 30.81 36.05
C LYS A 441 26.36 29.87 35.26
N LEU A 442 25.57 30.43 34.34
CA LEU A 442 25.03 29.67 33.22
C LEU A 442 26.19 29.30 32.27
N PRO A 443 26.20 28.09 31.69
CA PRO A 443 27.11 27.77 30.58
C PRO A 443 26.71 28.58 29.33
N ASP A 444 27.69 28.89 28.49
CA ASP A 444 27.49 29.70 27.28
C ASP A 444 26.59 28.98 26.24
N PRO A 445 25.79 29.73 25.46
CA PRO A 445 24.94 29.15 24.43
C PRO A 445 25.77 28.52 23.30
N VAL A 446 25.28 27.39 22.76
CA VAL A 446 25.93 26.69 21.65
C VAL A 446 25.85 27.53 20.37
N MET A 447 26.96 28.16 20.00
CA MET A 447 27.11 28.88 18.74
C MET A 447 27.33 27.90 17.59
N LEU A 448 26.41 27.88 16.61
CA LEU A 448 26.62 27.20 15.34
C LEU A 448 27.59 28.01 14.47
N ILE A 449 28.81 27.50 14.29
CA ILE A 449 29.84 28.12 13.44
C ILE A 449 29.63 27.68 11.99
N SER A 450 29.72 28.63 11.04
CA SER A 450 29.66 28.30 9.60
C SER A 450 30.99 27.73 9.09
N ASP A 451 30.95 26.81 8.12
CA ASP A 451 32.16 26.14 7.61
C ASP A 451 33.19 27.09 6.96
N ALA A 452 32.80 28.33 6.63
CA ALA A 452 33.71 29.35 6.11
C ALA A 452 34.82 29.76 7.10
N ASP A 453 34.60 29.64 8.41
CA ASP A 453 35.58 30.05 9.42
C ASP A 453 36.45 28.90 9.96
N ARG A 454 36.02 27.63 9.80
CA ARG A 454 36.91 26.47 10.01
C ARG A 454 38.14 26.53 9.10
N ALA A 455 37.94 26.92 7.84
CA ALA A 455 39.00 27.02 6.83
C ALA A 455 40.11 28.05 7.14
N LYS A 456 39.94 28.93 8.15
CA LYS A 456 40.95 29.93 8.54
C LYS A 456 41.84 29.48 9.70
N GLN A 457 41.40 28.57 10.57
CA GLN A 457 42.18 28.18 11.76
C GLN A 457 43.24 27.11 11.47
N ASP A 458 43.05 26.27 10.45
CA ASP A 458 44.08 25.32 9.98
C ASP A 458 45.30 25.99 9.30
N ALA A 459 45.24 27.32 9.08
CA ALA A 459 46.30 28.07 8.41
C ALA A 459 47.45 28.54 9.35
N GLU A 460 47.20 28.73 10.65
CA GLU A 460 48.16 29.36 11.58
C GLU A 460 48.87 28.39 12.54
N LYS A 461 49.44 27.29 12.02
CA LYS A 461 50.43 26.50 12.78
C LYS A 461 51.42 25.64 11.98
N LYS A 462 52.11 26.25 11.00
CA LYS A 462 53.30 25.66 10.35
C LYS A 462 54.45 26.65 10.15
N GLU A 463 55.32 26.72 11.14
CA GLU A 463 56.79 26.84 11.08
C GLU A 463 57.30 26.71 12.54
N THR A 464 58.46 26.11 12.84
CA THR A 464 59.76 26.22 12.17
C THR A 464 60.42 24.89 11.77
N VAL A 465 61.30 24.95 10.77
CA VAL A 465 62.30 23.93 10.38
C VAL A 465 63.71 24.38 10.82
N PRO A 466 64.73 23.50 10.88
CA PRO A 466 65.73 23.44 9.79
C PRO A 466 66.24 22.00 9.51
N SER A 467 66.92 21.62 8.42
CA SER A 467 67.31 22.21 7.11
C SER A 467 68.02 21.09 6.30
N SER A 468 68.02 20.98 4.97
CA SER A 468 67.36 21.65 3.83
C SER A 468 67.53 20.70 2.59
N ASP A 469 67.47 21.01 1.28
CA ASP A 469 67.43 22.27 0.51
C ASP A 469 66.94 22.07 -0.96
N SER A 470 66.89 23.18 -1.72
CA SER A 470 67.10 23.42 -3.17
C SER A 470 67.15 22.25 -4.20
N VAL A 471 66.63 22.30 -5.45
CA VAL A 471 66.10 23.40 -6.31
C VAL A 471 64.95 22.93 -7.23
N LEU A 472 63.92 23.78 -7.36
CA LEU A 472 62.90 23.98 -8.42
C LEU A 472 62.87 23.18 -9.76
N LYS A 473 61.61 22.88 -10.18
CA LYS A 473 60.93 23.04 -11.51
C LYS A 473 60.63 21.84 -12.46
N ARG A 474 59.30 21.68 -12.68
CA ARG A 474 58.53 21.39 -13.95
C ARG A 474 58.40 19.96 -14.54
N ARG A 475 57.13 19.64 -14.85
CA ARG A 475 56.57 18.83 -15.98
C ARG A 475 56.94 17.33 -16.05
N GLN A 476 55.98 16.40 -15.89
CA GLN A 476 54.96 15.93 -16.87
C GLN A 476 55.41 14.64 -17.61
N LEU A 477 54.45 13.74 -17.92
CA LEU A 477 54.52 12.45 -18.64
C LEU A 477 55.06 11.23 -17.86
N ASP A 478 54.13 10.33 -17.50
CA ASP A 478 53.84 9.01 -18.15
C ASP A 478 54.94 7.93 -18.35
N ILE A 479 54.47 6.71 -18.66
CA ILE A 479 55.13 5.52 -19.28
C ILE A 479 55.67 4.42 -18.32
N ASP A 480 54.78 3.42 -18.13
CA ASP A 480 54.94 1.96 -18.34
C ASP A 480 55.90 1.03 -17.57
N GLU A 481 55.47 -0.25 -17.58
CA GLU A 481 56.16 -1.57 -17.55
C GLU A 481 57.66 -1.66 -17.16
N SER A 482 58.13 -2.71 -16.45
CA SER A 482 57.80 -4.12 -16.71
C SER A 482 58.12 -5.09 -15.55
N SER A 483 57.55 -6.30 -15.63
CA SER A 483 57.94 -7.52 -14.87
C SER A 483 59.26 -8.13 -15.42
N PRO A 484 59.70 -9.39 -15.11
CA PRO A 484 59.22 -10.41 -14.15
C PRO A 484 60.36 -11.17 -13.38
N LEU A 485 59.99 -12.30 -12.72
CA LEU A 485 60.86 -13.42 -12.21
C LEU A 485 61.72 -13.11 -10.95
N GLY A 486 61.98 -14.07 -10.04
CA GLY A 486 61.50 -15.45 -9.93
C GLY A 486 62.10 -16.24 -8.73
N ALA A 487 61.66 -17.49 -8.59
CA ALA A 487 62.16 -18.65 -7.79
C ALA A 487 63.63 -18.65 -7.26
N GLU A 488 64.04 -19.38 -6.20
CA GLU A 488 63.40 -20.30 -5.23
C GLU A 488 64.45 -20.72 -4.15
N ARG A 489 64.01 -21.19 -2.95
CA ARG A 489 64.76 -22.05 -1.99
C ARG A 489 66.07 -21.49 -1.34
N ASP A 490 66.66 -22.12 -0.32
CA ASP A 490 66.17 -22.54 1.02
C ASP A 490 67.38 -22.96 1.90
N PHE A 491 67.18 -23.21 3.20
CA PHE A 491 68.18 -23.61 4.25
C PHE A 491 69.27 -22.57 4.57
N ASP A 492 69.37 -21.95 5.76
CA ASP A 492 69.31 -22.38 7.19
C ASP A 492 70.65 -22.87 7.78
N THR A 493 71.22 -22.11 8.71
CA THR A 493 71.71 -22.68 9.99
C THR A 493 71.67 -21.67 11.16
N THR A 494 70.63 -21.77 11.99
CA THR A 494 70.65 -21.54 13.46
C THR A 494 71.16 -20.22 14.06
N THR A 495 70.28 -19.53 14.80
CA THR A 495 70.52 -19.27 16.23
C THR A 495 69.19 -19.14 17.00
N LYS A 496 69.05 -19.85 18.12
CA LYS A 496 67.96 -19.67 19.11
C LYS A 496 68.55 -18.84 20.29
N THR A 497 67.84 -18.10 21.14
CA THR A 497 66.43 -18.18 21.59
C THR A 497 65.90 -16.80 22.03
N SER A 498 64.65 -16.46 21.71
CA SER A 498 63.67 -15.97 22.71
C SER A 498 62.26 -15.94 22.11
N SER A 499 61.24 -16.01 22.96
CA SER A 499 59.80 -16.01 22.66
C SER A 499 59.37 -15.13 21.48
N ALA A 500 58.86 -15.76 20.40
CA ALA A 500 58.01 -15.07 19.46
C ALA A 500 56.66 -14.75 20.12
N ALA A 501 56.28 -13.47 20.14
CA ALA A 501 54.89 -13.11 20.33
C ALA A 501 54.08 -13.62 19.11
N PRO A 502 52.88 -14.20 19.28
CA PRO A 502 52.05 -14.53 18.14
C PRO A 502 51.70 -13.26 17.37
N THR A 503 51.98 -13.23 16.06
CA THR A 503 51.37 -12.24 15.17
C THR A 503 49.86 -12.44 15.27
N ILE A 504 49.17 -11.54 15.96
CA ILE A 504 47.71 -11.60 16.08
C ILE A 504 47.15 -11.62 14.66
N PRO A 505 46.39 -12.65 14.24
CA PRO A 505 45.79 -12.68 12.93
C PRO A 505 44.94 -11.42 12.76
N ALA A 506 45.09 -10.70 11.64
CA ALA A 506 44.18 -9.61 11.32
C ALA A 506 42.75 -10.19 11.39
N PRO A 507 41.90 -9.71 12.32
CA PRO A 507 40.61 -10.36 12.56
C PRO A 507 39.80 -10.36 11.27
N PRO A 508 39.01 -11.42 11.00
CA PRO A 508 38.35 -11.58 9.71
C PRO A 508 37.44 -10.37 9.45
N GLU A 509 37.53 -9.80 8.26
CA GLU A 509 36.74 -8.66 7.79
C GLU A 509 35.24 -8.86 8.05
N CYS A 510 34.81 -10.11 7.98
CA CYS A 510 33.44 -10.56 8.10
C CYS A 510 33.37 -11.81 8.99
N ILE A 511 32.46 -11.85 9.97
CA ILE A 511 32.12 -13.08 10.69
C ILE A 511 30.98 -13.77 9.93
N PRO A 512 31.12 -15.03 9.47
CA PRO A 512 30.05 -15.72 8.77
C PRO A 512 28.80 -15.90 9.65
N GLN A 513 27.64 -15.54 9.10
CA GLN A 513 26.32 -15.82 9.69
C GLN A 513 25.35 -16.34 8.62
N GLY A 514 24.30 -17.04 9.04
CA GLY A 514 23.09 -17.23 8.21
C GLY A 514 22.18 -16.00 8.27
N PHE A 515 20.90 -16.16 7.93
CA PHE A 515 19.93 -15.08 8.12
C PHE A 515 19.76 -14.71 9.61
N VAL A 516 19.63 -13.41 9.86
CA VAL A 516 19.28 -12.80 11.15
C VAL A 516 18.30 -11.64 10.93
N ALA A 517 17.63 -11.19 11.99
CA ALA A 517 16.81 -9.98 11.92
C ALA A 517 17.70 -8.73 11.74
N THR A 518 17.19 -7.70 11.06
CA THR A 518 17.97 -6.48 10.72
C THR A 518 18.32 -5.61 11.92
N GLY A 519 17.70 -5.85 13.08
CA GLY A 519 18.08 -5.25 14.36
C GLY A 519 17.45 -3.88 14.64
N SER A 520 16.34 -3.54 14.00
CA SER A 520 15.61 -2.26 14.13
C SER A 520 14.95 -1.99 15.50
N GLY A 521 15.29 -2.75 16.55
CA GLY A 521 14.71 -2.65 17.90
C GLY A 521 13.28 -3.19 18.02
N ARG A 522 12.51 -3.16 16.92
CA ARG A 522 11.26 -3.88 16.72
C ARG A 522 11.26 -4.56 15.34
N ASP A 523 10.65 -5.73 15.27
CA ASP A 523 10.43 -6.54 14.06
C ASP A 523 8.92 -6.66 13.78
N GLU A 524 8.51 -6.62 12.51
CA GLU A 524 7.11 -6.85 12.09
C GLU A 524 6.94 -8.22 11.44
N PHE A 525 5.84 -8.89 11.78
CA PHE A 525 5.42 -10.20 11.28
C PHE A 525 3.99 -10.09 10.72
N THR A 526 3.75 -10.56 9.51
CA THR A 526 2.42 -10.49 8.88
C THR A 526 2.25 -11.58 7.81
N LEU A 527 1.04 -11.67 7.23
CA LEU A 527 0.77 -12.32 5.94
C LEU A 527 0.40 -11.29 4.85
N GLY A 528 0.67 -10.00 5.05
CA GLY A 528 0.57 -9.01 3.99
C GLY A 528 1.86 -8.88 3.18
N GLY A 529 1.90 -7.81 2.38
CA GLY A 529 3.06 -7.36 1.60
C GLY A 529 4.38 -7.45 2.37
N MET A 530 5.44 -7.77 1.65
CA MET A 530 6.79 -8.05 2.16
C MET A 530 6.96 -9.42 2.86
N SER A 531 5.90 -10.23 3.00
CA SER A 531 5.96 -11.51 3.75
C SER A 531 5.14 -12.65 3.14
N ASP A 532 3.89 -12.36 2.78
CA ASP A 532 2.94 -13.18 1.98
C ASP A 532 3.53 -14.37 1.20
N SER A 533 4.14 -14.13 0.05
CA SER A 533 4.43 -15.16 -0.97
C SER A 533 5.51 -16.15 -0.52
N THR A 534 6.33 -15.80 0.48
CA THR A 534 7.28 -16.74 1.10
C THR A 534 6.56 -17.85 1.88
N TYR A 535 5.45 -17.55 2.57
CA TYR A 535 4.64 -18.57 3.24
C TYR A 535 3.84 -19.40 2.23
N GLU A 536 3.35 -18.75 1.17
CA GLU A 536 2.64 -19.33 0.04
C GLU A 536 3.47 -20.39 -0.71
N TYR A 537 4.77 -20.11 -0.90
CA TYR A 537 5.68 -20.99 -1.63
C TYR A 537 6.01 -22.27 -0.87
N LEU A 538 5.83 -22.33 0.46
CA LEU A 538 6.08 -23.54 1.23
C LEU A 538 5.20 -24.74 0.77
N PRO A 539 3.85 -24.68 0.75
CA PRO A 539 3.03 -25.75 0.19
C PRO A 539 3.19 -25.88 -1.33
N LYS A 540 3.29 -24.76 -2.08
CA LYS A 540 3.42 -24.79 -3.56
C LYS A 540 4.69 -25.53 -4.00
N GLN A 541 5.83 -25.26 -3.39
CA GLN A 541 7.13 -25.91 -3.67
C GLN A 541 7.19 -27.37 -3.17
N TYR A 542 6.50 -27.71 -2.07
CA TYR A 542 6.33 -29.12 -1.67
C TYR A 542 5.55 -29.92 -2.74
N LEU A 543 4.55 -29.33 -3.39
CA LEU A 543 3.87 -29.94 -4.54
C LEU A 543 4.77 -30.06 -5.76
N LEU A 544 5.52 -29.00 -6.10
CA LEU A 544 6.40 -28.97 -7.28
C LEU A 544 7.55 -29.98 -7.19
N LEU A 545 8.06 -30.22 -5.98
CA LEU A 545 9.08 -31.25 -5.69
C LEU A 545 8.48 -32.66 -5.46
N GLY A 546 7.18 -32.86 -5.71
CA GLY A 546 6.52 -34.17 -5.54
C GLY A 546 6.57 -34.69 -4.09
N GLY A 547 6.60 -33.78 -3.12
CA GLY A 547 6.75 -34.04 -1.70
C GLY A 547 8.11 -34.56 -1.26
N GLN A 548 9.15 -34.56 -2.11
CA GLN A 548 10.41 -35.25 -1.80
C GLN A 548 11.26 -34.56 -0.72
N VAL A 549 11.01 -33.28 -0.40
CA VAL A 549 11.80 -32.50 0.56
C VAL A 549 10.89 -32.00 1.69
N GLU A 550 11.02 -32.57 2.89
CA GLU A 550 10.07 -32.32 4.00
C GLU A 550 10.15 -30.91 4.59
N LYS A 551 11.28 -30.19 4.45
CA LYS A 551 11.48 -28.88 5.12
C LYS A 551 10.43 -27.84 4.77
N TYR A 552 9.92 -27.86 3.53
CA TYR A 552 8.85 -26.96 3.11
C TYR A 552 7.55 -27.20 3.90
N ARG A 553 7.24 -28.47 4.19
CA ARG A 553 6.11 -28.84 5.06
C ARG A 553 6.36 -28.42 6.51
N THR A 554 7.51 -28.79 7.09
CA THR A 554 7.77 -28.54 8.52
C THR A 554 7.84 -27.04 8.80
N MET A 555 8.40 -26.25 7.88
CA MET A 555 8.34 -24.78 7.95
C MET A 555 6.89 -24.28 7.90
N TYR A 556 6.07 -24.74 6.95
CA TYR A 556 4.67 -24.33 6.84
C TYR A 556 3.86 -24.65 8.12
N GLU A 557 3.97 -25.88 8.63
CA GLU A 557 3.24 -26.30 9.84
C GLU A 557 3.64 -25.45 11.06
N GLN A 558 4.92 -25.15 11.23
CA GLN A 558 5.41 -24.22 12.27
C GLN A 558 4.85 -22.79 12.08
N SER A 559 4.88 -22.25 10.86
CA SER A 559 4.38 -20.90 10.58
C SER A 559 2.88 -20.79 10.86
N ILE A 560 2.06 -21.71 10.34
CA ILE A 560 0.60 -21.62 10.43
C ILE A 560 0.08 -21.75 11.86
N ASP A 561 0.71 -22.54 12.72
CA ASP A 561 0.31 -22.61 14.14
C ASP A 561 0.68 -21.35 14.93
N VAL A 562 1.69 -20.57 14.50
CA VAL A 562 2.00 -19.23 15.04
C VAL A 562 1.06 -18.17 14.47
N VAL A 563 0.82 -18.16 13.16
CA VAL A 563 -0.15 -17.27 12.47
C VAL A 563 -1.53 -17.35 13.14
N LYS A 564 -2.07 -18.57 13.33
CA LYS A 564 -3.37 -18.81 13.98
C LYS A 564 -3.46 -18.32 15.42
N LYS A 565 -2.32 -18.17 16.11
CA LYS A 565 -2.24 -17.75 17.50
C LYS A 565 -2.05 -16.24 17.66
N HIS A 566 -1.34 -15.59 16.73
CA HIS A 566 -0.84 -14.23 16.89
C HIS A 566 -1.28 -13.23 15.81
N LEU A 567 -1.62 -13.67 14.59
CA LEU A 567 -2.06 -12.79 13.50
C LEU A 567 -3.55 -12.88 13.20
N LEU A 568 -4.16 -14.05 13.38
CA LEU A 568 -5.56 -14.24 13.03
C LEU A 568 -6.50 -13.73 14.13
N PHE A 569 -7.33 -12.75 13.78
CA PHE A 569 -8.33 -12.16 14.67
C PHE A 569 -9.71 -12.17 14.00
N ARG A 570 -10.76 -12.03 14.83
CA ARG A 570 -12.12 -11.78 14.34
C ARG A 570 -12.40 -10.27 14.42
N PRO A 571 -12.95 -9.64 13.38
CA PRO A 571 -13.37 -8.24 13.44
C PRO A 571 -14.71 -8.07 14.17
N MET A 572 -14.85 -6.99 14.95
CA MET A 572 -16.09 -6.63 15.62
C MET A 572 -17.02 -5.92 14.63
N LEU A 573 -17.96 -6.68 14.04
CA LEU A 573 -18.81 -6.21 12.95
C LEU A 573 -20.31 -6.13 13.30
N PRO A 574 -21.09 -5.22 12.69
CA PRO A 574 -22.45 -4.92 13.14
C PRO A 574 -23.50 -6.02 12.92
N LYS A 575 -23.21 -7.08 12.15
CA LYS A 575 -24.07 -8.27 12.01
C LYS A 575 -23.44 -9.51 12.62
N GLU A 576 -22.38 -9.32 13.42
CA GLU A 576 -21.63 -10.36 14.12
C GLU A 576 -21.13 -11.45 13.14
N GLU A 577 -20.66 -11.05 11.96
CA GLU A 577 -20.14 -11.93 10.92
C GLU A 577 -19.05 -12.88 11.47
N ASN A 578 -19.08 -14.16 11.05
CA ASN A 578 -18.21 -15.23 11.55
C ASN A 578 -16.97 -15.42 10.65
N ILE A 579 -16.31 -14.31 10.31
CA ILE A 579 -15.12 -14.25 9.44
C ILE A 579 -13.83 -14.13 10.27
N LEU A 580 -12.68 -14.14 9.60
CA LEU A 580 -11.36 -13.86 10.17
C LEU A 580 -10.58 -12.94 9.24
N PHE A 581 -9.66 -12.17 9.82
CA PHE A 581 -8.62 -11.40 9.13
C PHE A 581 -7.24 -11.77 9.66
N SER A 582 -6.18 -11.40 8.93
CA SER A 582 -4.79 -11.57 9.36
C SER A 582 -4.11 -10.22 9.49
N GLY A 583 -3.73 -9.84 10.70
CA GLY A 583 -3.13 -8.54 10.99
C GLY A 583 -1.62 -8.45 10.78
N LYS A 584 -1.04 -7.39 11.35
CA LYS A 584 0.41 -7.16 11.50
C LYS A 584 0.77 -7.20 12.98
N LEU A 585 1.72 -8.05 13.39
CA LEU A 585 2.23 -8.11 14.76
C LEU A 585 3.61 -7.48 14.82
N THR A 586 3.79 -6.46 15.65
CA THR A 586 5.10 -5.83 15.87
C THR A 586 5.68 -6.28 17.21
N VAL A 587 6.83 -6.97 17.19
CA VAL A 587 7.47 -7.59 18.37
C VAL A 587 8.77 -6.84 18.72
N PRO A 588 9.06 -6.56 20.01
CA PRO A 588 10.36 -6.02 20.42
C PRO A 588 11.53 -7.00 20.16
N ALA A 589 12.69 -6.51 19.74
CA ALA A 589 13.83 -7.34 19.35
C ALA A 589 14.47 -8.14 20.51
N MET A 590 14.27 -7.74 21.77
CA MET A 590 14.57 -8.55 22.95
C MET A 590 13.28 -9.14 23.51
N TYR A 591 12.85 -10.26 22.94
CA TYR A 591 11.64 -10.96 23.35
C TYR A 591 11.94 -12.03 24.41
N ASP A 592 11.53 -11.77 25.66
CA ASP A 592 11.20 -12.86 26.58
C ASP A 592 9.75 -13.31 26.30
N SER A 593 9.53 -14.61 26.43
CA SER A 593 8.37 -15.42 26.06
C SER A 593 7.02 -15.02 26.66
N THR A 594 6.96 -13.95 27.46
CA THR A 594 5.87 -13.64 28.41
C THR A 594 5.01 -12.42 28.06
N GLN A 595 5.44 -11.56 27.13
CA GLN A 595 4.66 -10.39 26.68
C GLN A 595 4.10 -10.61 25.27
N SER A 596 2.81 -10.36 25.05
CA SER A 596 2.22 -10.35 23.70
C SER A 596 2.72 -9.14 22.92
N GLY A 597 3.17 -9.34 21.67
CA GLY A 597 3.47 -8.25 20.74
C GLY A 597 2.23 -7.44 20.37
N ASP A 598 2.43 -6.23 19.85
CA ASP A 598 1.35 -5.32 19.47
C ASP A 598 0.72 -5.79 18.14
N LEU A 599 -0.56 -6.18 18.15
CA LEU A 599 -1.31 -6.56 16.95
C LEU A 599 -2.05 -5.33 16.38
N LEU A 600 -1.61 -4.86 15.22
CA LEU A 600 -2.37 -3.93 14.39
C LEU A 600 -3.44 -4.72 13.59
N ALA A 601 -4.71 -4.41 13.85
CA ALA A 601 -5.88 -5.00 13.22
C ALA A 601 -6.17 -4.43 11.81
N GLU A 602 -5.11 -4.25 11.01
CA GLU A 602 -5.18 -3.94 9.58
C GLU A 602 -5.47 -5.23 8.79
N ASN A 603 -6.29 -5.17 7.75
CA ASN A 603 -6.37 -6.18 6.71
C ASN A 603 -6.10 -5.54 5.35
N ALA A 604 -5.07 -5.99 4.65
CA ALA A 604 -4.71 -5.54 3.31
C ALA A 604 -5.32 -6.45 2.22
N HIS A 605 -5.39 -5.99 0.97
CA HIS A 605 -5.78 -6.84 -0.16
C HIS A 605 -4.76 -7.99 -0.34
N LEU A 606 -3.47 -7.67 -0.24
CA LEU A 606 -2.37 -8.64 -0.21
C LEU A 606 -2.52 -9.77 0.84
N THR A 607 -3.26 -9.61 1.95
CA THR A 607 -3.47 -10.74 2.90
C THR A 607 -4.46 -11.78 2.37
N CYS A 608 -5.22 -11.47 1.31
CA CYS A 608 -6.35 -12.28 0.88
C CYS A 608 -5.98 -13.61 0.22
N PHE A 609 -4.75 -13.80 -0.27
CA PHE A 609 -4.24 -15.10 -0.76
C PHE A 609 -4.29 -16.20 0.32
N ALA A 610 -4.25 -15.79 1.60
CA ALA A 610 -4.11 -16.69 2.73
C ALA A 610 -5.26 -17.71 2.84
N GLY A 611 -6.46 -17.38 2.35
CA GLY A 611 -7.56 -18.34 2.26
C GLY A 611 -7.21 -19.56 1.40
N GLY A 612 -6.69 -19.32 0.19
CA GLY A 612 -6.23 -20.35 -0.74
C GLY A 612 -5.06 -21.15 -0.19
N MET A 613 -4.05 -20.47 0.37
CA MET A 613 -2.90 -21.10 1.04
C MET A 613 -3.35 -22.05 2.16
N PHE A 614 -4.16 -21.57 3.12
CA PHE A 614 -4.64 -22.38 4.24
C PHE A 614 -5.44 -23.59 3.76
N GLY A 615 -6.33 -23.41 2.78
CA GLY A 615 -7.14 -24.52 2.25
C GLY A 615 -6.30 -25.59 1.54
N MET A 616 -5.28 -25.17 0.79
CA MET A 616 -4.34 -26.06 0.12
C MET A 616 -3.51 -26.85 1.15
N GLY A 617 -2.94 -26.17 2.15
CA GLY A 617 -2.19 -26.81 3.23
C GLY A 617 -3.04 -27.76 4.07
N ALA A 618 -4.29 -27.40 4.37
CA ALA A 618 -5.25 -28.24 5.09
C ALA A 618 -5.50 -29.59 4.39
N LYS A 619 -5.55 -29.59 3.04
CA LYS A 619 -5.66 -30.82 2.23
C LYS A 619 -4.34 -31.57 2.09
N LEU A 620 -3.23 -30.85 1.96
CA LEU A 620 -1.92 -31.40 1.63
C LEU A 620 -1.22 -32.05 2.84
N PHE A 621 -1.45 -31.53 4.04
CA PHE A 621 -0.78 -31.95 5.27
C PHE A 621 -1.70 -32.59 6.32
N ASP A 622 -2.95 -32.89 5.94
CA ASP A 622 -3.99 -33.53 6.78
C ASP A 622 -4.35 -32.73 8.06
N ARG A 623 -4.68 -31.45 7.86
CA ARG A 623 -5.01 -30.47 8.91
C ARG A 623 -6.44 -29.94 8.70
N PRO A 624 -7.48 -30.76 8.94
CA PRO A 624 -8.86 -30.47 8.52
C PRO A 624 -9.48 -29.24 9.20
N GLU A 625 -9.02 -28.85 10.38
CA GLU A 625 -9.44 -27.65 11.09
C GLU A 625 -8.99 -26.35 10.38
N ASP A 626 -7.83 -26.37 9.72
CA ASP A 626 -7.32 -25.23 8.95
C ASP A 626 -8.18 -24.94 7.71
N LEU A 627 -8.99 -25.91 7.24
CA LEU A 627 -9.97 -25.70 6.15
C LEU A 627 -11.15 -24.83 6.59
N GLU A 628 -11.54 -24.82 7.86
CA GLU A 628 -12.56 -23.87 8.34
C GLU A 628 -11.97 -22.47 8.54
N VAL A 629 -10.68 -22.37 8.90
CA VAL A 629 -9.93 -21.10 8.91
C VAL A 629 -9.84 -20.51 7.50
N ALA A 630 -9.46 -21.34 6.52
CA ALA A 630 -9.38 -20.97 5.10
C ALA A 630 -10.67 -20.33 4.55
N LYS A 631 -11.82 -20.94 4.87
CA LYS A 631 -13.13 -20.37 4.53
C LYS A 631 -13.33 -19.01 5.19
N LYS A 632 -13.12 -18.90 6.51
CA LYS A 632 -13.35 -17.64 7.24
C LYS A 632 -12.48 -16.47 6.75
N LEU A 633 -11.25 -16.74 6.32
CA LEU A 633 -10.37 -15.75 5.68
C LEU A 633 -10.95 -15.34 4.31
N THR A 634 -11.37 -16.32 3.50
CA THR A 634 -11.95 -16.05 2.16
C THR A 634 -13.28 -15.28 2.24
N GLU A 635 -14.18 -15.66 3.16
CA GLU A 635 -15.42 -14.92 3.45
C GLU A 635 -15.13 -13.53 4.01
N GLY A 636 -14.02 -13.36 4.75
CA GLY A 636 -13.53 -12.05 5.18
C GLY A 636 -13.21 -11.15 3.99
N CYS A 637 -12.46 -11.65 3.02
CA CYS A 637 -12.15 -10.90 1.79
C CYS A 637 -13.40 -10.63 0.92
N ILE A 638 -14.35 -11.57 0.84
CA ILE A 638 -15.66 -11.32 0.19
C ILE A 638 -16.42 -10.19 0.92
N TRP A 639 -16.44 -10.19 2.25
CA TRP A 639 -17.04 -9.11 3.06
C TRP A 639 -16.34 -7.76 2.82
N SER A 640 -15.00 -7.76 2.68
CA SER A 640 -14.21 -6.57 2.37
C SER A 640 -14.54 -5.96 1.01
N TYR A 641 -14.93 -6.79 0.03
CA TYR A 641 -15.50 -6.32 -1.24
C TYR A 641 -16.92 -5.78 -1.05
N ASP A 642 -17.77 -6.50 -0.31
CA ASP A 642 -19.20 -6.19 -0.13
C ASP A 642 -19.50 -4.99 0.79
N MET A 643 -18.50 -4.45 1.50
CA MET A 643 -18.67 -3.30 2.40
C MET A 643 -18.58 -1.92 1.71
N THR A 644 -18.12 -1.82 0.46
CA THR A 644 -17.83 -0.53 -0.20
C THR A 644 -18.89 -0.11 -1.23
N SER A 645 -18.88 1.18 -1.61
CA SER A 645 -19.82 1.75 -2.59
C SER A 645 -19.69 1.17 -4.00
N THR A 646 -18.53 0.61 -4.35
CA THR A 646 -18.24 -0.02 -5.64
C THR A 646 -18.48 -1.53 -5.66
N GLY A 647 -18.48 -2.18 -4.49
CA GLY A 647 -18.40 -3.64 -4.38
C GLY A 647 -16.98 -4.18 -4.59
N ILE A 648 -15.96 -3.38 -4.29
CA ILE A 648 -14.52 -3.68 -4.44
C ILE A 648 -13.80 -3.32 -3.13
N MET A 649 -12.89 -4.18 -2.63
CA MET A 649 -12.16 -3.87 -1.40
C MET A 649 -11.05 -2.84 -1.63
N PRO A 650 -10.72 -2.00 -0.61
CA PRO A 650 -9.56 -1.12 -0.66
C PRO A 650 -8.25 -1.91 -0.50
N GLU A 651 -7.14 -1.36 -0.98
CA GLU A 651 -5.79 -1.93 -0.78
C GLU A 651 -5.45 -2.19 0.70
N SER A 652 -5.88 -1.33 1.64
CA SER A 652 -5.82 -1.65 3.08
C SER A 652 -6.84 -0.90 3.95
N PHE A 653 -7.29 -1.55 5.03
CA PHE A 653 -8.19 -0.95 6.02
C PHE A 653 -7.99 -1.53 7.43
N GLU A 654 -8.44 -0.81 8.45
CA GLU A 654 -8.39 -1.20 9.86
C GLU A 654 -9.81 -1.38 10.43
N VAL A 655 -9.92 -2.25 11.43
CA VAL A 655 -11.16 -2.60 12.12
C VAL A 655 -10.89 -2.76 13.62
N ALA A 656 -11.93 -2.68 14.44
CA ALA A 656 -11.83 -3.08 15.84
C ALA A 656 -11.72 -4.63 15.93
N PRO A 657 -10.67 -5.21 16.53
CA PRO A 657 -10.59 -6.64 16.78
C PRO A 657 -11.47 -7.06 17.97
N CYS A 658 -11.91 -8.32 17.97
CA CYS A 658 -12.58 -8.95 19.10
C CYS A 658 -11.57 -9.68 20.00
N ASP A 659 -11.78 -9.68 21.32
CA ASP A 659 -10.99 -10.47 22.30
C ASP A 659 -11.00 -11.98 22.02
N SER A 660 -11.99 -12.47 21.25
CA SER A 660 -12.19 -13.88 20.95
C SER A 660 -12.53 -14.11 19.47
N THR A 661 -11.85 -15.09 18.87
CA THR A 661 -12.13 -15.57 17.51
C THR A 661 -13.41 -16.40 17.38
N LYS A 662 -14.10 -16.67 18.50
CA LYS A 662 -15.32 -17.49 18.58
C LYS A 662 -16.56 -16.68 18.93
N GLU A 663 -16.44 -15.76 19.87
CA GLU A 663 -17.54 -14.96 20.41
C GLU A 663 -17.19 -13.48 20.21
N CYS A 664 -18.08 -12.73 19.56
CA CYS A 664 -17.93 -11.31 19.40
C CYS A 664 -19.29 -10.68 19.17
N ALA A 665 -19.71 -9.84 20.11
CA ALA A 665 -20.93 -9.05 20.02
C ALA A 665 -20.59 -7.62 19.58
N TRP A 666 -21.51 -6.95 18.89
CA TRP A 666 -21.29 -5.56 18.48
C TRP A 666 -21.31 -4.60 19.69
N ASN A 667 -20.18 -3.93 19.97
CA ASN A 667 -20.08 -2.87 20.96
C ASN A 667 -19.78 -1.52 20.27
N GLU A 668 -20.80 -0.65 20.23
CA GLU A 668 -20.71 0.66 19.57
C GLU A 668 -19.77 1.65 20.30
N THR A 669 -19.71 1.58 21.64
CA THR A 669 -18.80 2.43 22.43
C THR A 669 -17.35 2.09 22.09
N THR A 670 -16.98 0.81 22.12
CA THR A 670 -15.61 0.39 21.80
C THR A 670 -15.25 0.60 20.33
N TYR A 671 -16.21 0.48 19.41
CA TYR A 671 -16.02 0.91 18.03
C TYR A 671 -15.66 2.41 17.92
N TRP A 672 -16.29 3.28 18.72
CA TRP A 672 -15.99 4.71 18.77
C TRP A 672 -14.63 4.99 19.43
N GLU A 673 -14.30 4.27 20.51
CA GLU A 673 -12.97 4.31 21.16
C GLU A 673 -11.84 3.98 20.18
N TYR A 674 -12.03 3.02 19.26
CA TYR A 674 -11.04 2.74 18.20
C TYR A 674 -10.94 3.82 17.11
N ILE A 675 -11.96 4.66 16.91
CA ILE A 675 -11.93 5.78 15.94
C ILE A 675 -11.29 7.05 16.54
N ASP A 676 -11.44 7.26 17.85
CA ASP A 676 -10.87 8.40 18.59
C ASP A 676 -10.18 7.93 19.90
N PRO A 677 -9.10 7.13 19.79
CA PRO A 677 -8.42 6.48 20.93
C PRO A 677 -7.64 7.47 21.81
N ARG A 678 -7.75 8.77 21.54
CA ARG A 678 -7.12 9.85 22.32
C ARG A 678 -8.14 10.89 22.78
N HIS A 679 -9.45 10.58 22.74
CA HIS A 679 -10.51 11.56 23.02
C HIS A 679 -10.34 12.27 24.38
N GLU A 680 -10.05 11.52 25.44
CA GLU A 680 -9.79 12.09 26.78
C GLU A 680 -8.60 13.07 26.76
N SER A 681 -7.45 12.64 26.22
CA SER A 681 -6.24 13.47 26.14
C SER A 681 -6.46 14.71 25.25
N ARG A 682 -7.25 14.57 24.18
CA ARG A 682 -7.60 15.62 23.21
C ARG A 682 -8.51 16.68 23.83
N ILE A 683 -9.45 16.27 24.69
CA ILE A 683 -10.31 17.17 25.48
C ILE A 683 -9.50 17.83 26.60
N LYS A 684 -8.77 17.05 27.41
CA LYS A 684 -7.96 17.54 28.53
C LYS A 684 -6.91 18.57 28.09
N TYR A 685 -6.22 18.31 26.97
CA TYR A 685 -5.25 19.26 26.42
C TYR A 685 -5.91 20.59 25.99
N TYR A 686 -7.13 20.54 25.42
CA TYR A 686 -7.89 21.74 25.09
C TYR A 686 -8.32 22.52 26.35
N GLU A 687 -8.71 21.82 27.42
CA GLU A 687 -9.03 22.43 28.72
C GLU A 687 -7.79 23.10 29.35
N GLU A 688 -6.64 22.43 29.36
CA GLU A 688 -5.35 23.02 29.79
C GLU A 688 -4.96 24.25 28.97
N GLN A 689 -5.09 24.20 27.64
CA GLN A 689 -4.85 25.36 26.77
C GLN A 689 -5.86 26.50 27.02
N ARG A 690 -7.11 26.18 27.40
CA ARG A 690 -8.11 27.18 27.78
C ARG A 690 -7.80 27.87 29.10
N GLU A 691 -7.39 27.13 30.13
CA GLU A 691 -6.98 27.75 31.41
C GLU A 691 -5.78 28.70 31.21
N VAL A 692 -4.79 28.29 30.40
CA VAL A 692 -3.67 29.13 29.99
C VAL A 692 -4.16 30.37 29.24
N TYR A 693 -5.03 30.21 28.23
CA TYR A 693 -5.61 31.33 27.47
C TYR A 693 -6.39 32.31 28.36
N GLU A 694 -7.25 31.83 29.25
CA GLU A 694 -8.05 32.65 30.15
C GLU A 694 -7.16 33.41 31.15
N SER A 695 -6.07 32.79 31.64
CA SER A 695 -5.06 33.48 32.45
C SER A 695 -4.29 34.56 31.67
N GLN A 696 -3.94 34.30 30.40
CA GLN A 696 -3.26 35.26 29.53
C GLN A 696 -4.18 36.44 29.16
N ILE A 697 -5.44 36.18 28.81
CA ILE A 697 -6.46 37.22 28.57
C ILE A 697 -6.72 38.05 29.83
N ALA A 698 -6.77 37.44 31.02
CA ALA A 698 -6.92 38.17 32.28
C ALA A 698 -5.71 39.07 32.57
N SER A 699 -4.50 38.54 32.38
CA SER A 699 -3.24 39.28 32.51
C SER A 699 -3.16 40.45 31.52
N ALA A 700 -3.37 40.18 30.23
CA ALA A 700 -3.45 41.18 29.15
C ALA A 700 -4.49 42.26 29.45
N SER A 701 -5.69 41.88 29.88
CA SER A 701 -6.76 42.81 30.27
C SER A 701 -6.39 43.65 31.49
N SER A 702 -5.63 43.12 32.45
CA SER A 702 -5.15 43.88 33.61
C SER A 702 -4.08 44.89 33.22
N TRP A 703 -3.12 44.50 32.38
CA TRP A 703 -2.05 45.35 31.83
C TRP A 703 -2.62 46.47 30.97
N TYR A 704 -3.56 46.14 30.08
CA TYR A 704 -4.27 47.08 29.21
C TYR A 704 -5.04 48.13 30.02
N LYS A 705 -5.79 47.70 31.05
CA LYS A 705 -6.47 48.60 31.98
C LYS A 705 -5.49 49.45 32.79
N ALA A 706 -4.33 48.92 33.16
CA ALA A 706 -3.30 49.68 33.88
C ALA A 706 -2.65 50.76 32.99
N GLN A 707 -2.39 50.48 31.70
CA GLN A 707 -1.91 51.48 30.75
C GLN A 707 -2.97 52.56 30.48
N LEU A 708 -4.24 52.19 30.27
CA LEU A 708 -5.34 53.16 30.16
C LEU A 708 -5.44 54.04 31.41
N ALA A 709 -5.35 53.45 32.60
CA ALA A 709 -5.37 54.19 33.87
C ALA A 709 -4.16 55.12 34.03
N ALA A 710 -2.98 54.73 33.55
CA ALA A 710 -1.78 55.56 33.55
C ALA A 710 -1.84 56.71 32.52
N MET A 711 -2.58 56.54 31.42
CA MET A 711 -2.86 57.61 30.45
C MET A 711 -3.92 58.62 30.94
N THR A 712 -4.82 58.22 31.84
CA THR A 712 -5.75 59.16 32.50
C THR A 712 -5.10 59.88 33.69
N PRO A 713 -5.00 61.22 33.68
CA PRO A 713 -4.43 61.96 34.82
C PRO A 713 -5.35 61.87 36.06
N PRO A 714 -4.79 61.83 37.29
CA PRO A 714 -5.58 61.76 38.50
C PRO A 714 -6.44 63.02 38.68
N PRO A 715 -7.66 62.90 39.24
CA PRO A 715 -8.58 64.03 39.39
C PRO A 715 -8.00 65.06 40.37
N LYS A 716 -7.77 66.30 39.89
CA LYS A 716 -7.39 67.41 40.75
C LYS A 716 -8.50 67.69 41.77
N PRO A 717 -8.19 67.84 43.07
CA PRO A 717 -9.19 68.21 44.06
C PRO A 717 -9.68 69.64 43.81
N SER A 718 -10.93 69.79 43.38
CA SER A 718 -11.60 71.09 43.34
C SER A 718 -12.04 71.49 44.75
N PRO A 719 -11.93 72.77 45.15
CA PRO A 719 -12.28 73.21 46.49
C PRO A 719 -13.79 73.08 46.76
N VAL A 720 -14.15 72.85 48.02
CA VAL A 720 -15.53 72.60 48.45
C VAL A 720 -16.39 73.86 48.29
N ALA A 721 -17.28 73.85 47.30
CA ALA A 721 -18.44 74.73 47.23
C ALA A 721 -19.71 73.90 47.50
N ALA A 722 -20.18 73.90 48.75
CA ALA A 722 -21.33 73.10 49.16
C ALA A 722 -22.65 73.70 48.63
N VAL A 723 -23.17 73.14 47.54
CA VAL A 723 -24.54 73.40 47.07
C VAL A 723 -25.44 72.27 47.57
N ALA A 724 -26.43 72.60 48.40
CA ALA A 724 -27.28 71.60 49.05
C ALA A 724 -28.16 70.85 48.04
N ALA A 725 -28.15 69.51 48.13
CA ALA A 725 -28.99 68.66 47.30
C ALA A 725 -30.48 68.85 47.67
N LYS A 726 -31.25 69.44 46.75
CA LYS A 726 -32.72 69.43 46.81
C LYS A 726 -33.25 68.19 46.11
N ALA A 727 -33.57 67.15 46.89
CA ALA A 727 -34.24 65.97 46.36
C ALA A 727 -35.62 66.35 45.80
N THR A 728 -35.79 66.22 44.48
CA THR A 728 -37.08 66.39 43.81
C THR A 728 -37.48 65.04 43.23
N SER A 729 -38.43 64.37 43.88
CA SER A 729 -38.97 63.11 43.38
C SER A 729 -39.83 63.37 42.16
N THR A 730 -39.54 62.68 41.06
CA THR A 730 -40.48 62.55 39.94
C THR A 730 -40.36 61.15 39.34
N LEU A 731 -41.44 60.39 39.41
CA LEU A 731 -41.59 59.15 38.64
C LEU A 731 -41.79 59.50 37.16
N ILE A 732 -41.08 58.81 36.26
CA ILE A 732 -41.54 58.63 34.88
C ILE A 732 -41.53 57.14 34.60
N TYR A 733 -42.71 56.62 34.29
CA TYR A 733 -42.94 55.28 33.80
C TYR A 733 -43.27 55.39 32.31
N ALA A 734 -42.51 54.71 31.46
CA ALA A 734 -42.68 54.73 30.01
C ALA A 734 -42.32 53.35 29.43
N ASP A 735 -43.27 52.42 29.57
CA ASP A 735 -43.33 51.19 28.76
C ASP A 735 -44.00 51.52 27.40
N THR A 736 -44.14 50.51 26.53
CA THR A 736 -44.61 50.53 25.13
C THR A 736 -43.55 50.98 24.09
N LEU A 737 -43.39 50.32 22.93
CA LEU A 737 -44.18 49.23 22.32
C LEU A 737 -43.40 47.92 22.05
N ASP A 738 -44.21 46.85 22.06
CA ASP A 738 -44.07 45.50 21.50
C ASP A 738 -43.24 45.35 20.19
N LYS A 739 -42.48 44.27 19.99
CA LYS A 739 -42.79 42.81 19.78
C LYS A 739 -43.42 42.44 18.41
N ARG A 740 -42.77 41.46 17.76
CA ARG A 740 -43.28 40.32 16.94
C ARG A 740 -44.66 40.41 16.26
N GLN A 741 -44.69 40.14 14.95
CA GLN A 741 -45.59 39.23 14.18
C GLN A 741 -45.39 39.47 12.66
N LEU A 742 -45.73 38.61 11.68
CA LEU A 742 -45.82 37.13 11.55
C LEU A 742 -46.04 36.82 10.04
N ALA A 743 -45.46 35.73 9.49
CA ALA A 743 -45.87 35.09 8.21
C ALA A 743 -45.75 35.97 6.92
N GLU A 744 -45.92 35.52 5.65
CA GLU A 744 -45.74 34.21 4.97
C GLU A 744 -45.68 34.39 3.43
N LEU A 745 -44.99 33.48 2.72
CA LEU A 745 -45.23 32.94 1.36
C LEU A 745 -45.13 33.78 0.04
N VAL A 746 -44.84 33.04 -1.04
CA VAL A 746 -45.00 33.28 -2.51
C VAL A 746 -43.93 34.08 -3.30
N ASP A 747 -42.88 33.35 -3.72
CA ASP A 747 -42.44 33.02 -5.11
C ASP A 747 -42.14 34.07 -6.22
N ASP A 748 -41.03 33.76 -6.93
CA ASP A 748 -40.73 33.83 -8.39
C ASP A 748 -40.26 35.09 -9.16
N VAL A 749 -38.94 35.04 -9.50
CA VAL A 749 -38.34 35.07 -10.87
C VAL A 749 -37.93 36.41 -11.56
N GLU A 750 -36.71 36.36 -12.14
CA GLU A 750 -36.02 37.32 -13.06
C GLU A 750 -35.65 38.73 -12.52
N LEU A 751 -34.55 39.39 -12.93
CA LEU A 751 -33.53 39.08 -13.96
C LEU A 751 -32.11 39.56 -13.50
N ALA A 752 -31.06 39.05 -14.14
CA ALA A 752 -29.64 39.15 -13.74
C ALA A 752 -29.01 40.56 -13.73
N HIS A 753 -27.85 40.70 -13.05
CA HIS A 753 -26.57 41.21 -13.58
C HIS A 753 -25.38 40.68 -12.74
N MET A 754 -24.22 40.48 -13.37
CA MET A 754 -22.97 39.89 -12.82
C MET A 754 -21.85 40.96 -12.71
N PRO A 755 -20.64 40.68 -12.14
CA PRO A 755 -20.16 39.49 -11.42
C PRO A 755 -19.53 39.78 -10.03
N SER A 756 -19.17 38.72 -9.29
CA SER A 756 -18.28 38.78 -8.10
C SER A 756 -17.08 37.84 -8.27
N SER A 757 -15.86 38.37 -8.15
CA SER A 757 -14.62 37.58 -8.29
C SER A 757 -14.17 36.95 -6.96
N SER A 758 -14.18 35.62 -6.88
CA SER A 758 -13.56 34.86 -5.79
C SER A 758 -12.08 34.59 -6.09
N ALA A 759 -11.19 34.87 -5.15
CA ALA A 759 -9.77 34.51 -5.22
C ALA A 759 -9.35 33.74 -3.96
N SER A 760 -9.05 32.45 -4.13
CA SER A 760 -8.47 31.59 -3.09
C SER A 760 -6.96 31.80 -3.02
N ILE A 761 -6.42 32.08 -1.83
CA ILE A 761 -4.97 32.14 -1.62
C ILE A 761 -4.45 30.74 -1.25
N GLN A 762 -3.59 30.21 -2.11
CA GLN A 762 -2.86 28.97 -1.93
C GLN A 762 -1.50 29.30 -1.31
N GLN A 763 -1.17 28.72 -0.15
CA GLN A 763 0.14 28.94 0.46
C GLN A 763 1.19 28.06 -0.20
N ASN A 764 2.24 28.69 -0.73
CA ASN A 764 3.53 28.06 -0.97
C ASN A 764 4.54 28.64 0.01
N ARG A 765 5.37 27.80 0.62
CA ARG A 765 6.52 28.20 1.44
C ARG A 765 7.77 27.74 0.72
N ASP A 766 8.66 28.68 0.41
CA ASP A 766 10.08 28.36 0.40
C ASP A 766 10.94 29.58 0.75
N SER A 767 12.23 29.34 1.01
CA SER A 767 13.09 30.23 1.79
C SER A 767 14.03 31.12 0.95
N VAL A 768 14.54 32.21 1.54
CA VAL A 768 15.97 32.63 1.55
C VAL A 768 16.16 33.89 2.42
N MET A 769 17.39 34.12 2.90
CA MET A 769 17.73 35.15 3.90
C MET A 769 18.22 36.49 3.34
N GLY A 770 18.13 37.54 4.18
CA GLY A 770 19.25 38.45 4.41
C GLY A 770 19.17 39.86 3.79
N GLY A 771 19.12 40.89 4.64
CA GLY A 771 19.31 42.29 4.25
C GLY A 771 18.85 43.25 5.35
N GLU A 772 19.77 44.07 5.88
CA GLU A 772 19.46 45.18 6.79
C GLU A 772 19.04 46.45 6.01
N PRO A 773 18.13 47.28 6.54
CA PRO A 773 17.85 48.61 5.98
C PRO A 773 18.51 49.73 6.80
N GLU A 774 19.41 50.48 6.17
CA GLU A 774 19.73 51.86 6.59
C GLU A 774 18.80 52.89 5.92
N GLU A 775 18.91 54.14 6.37
CA GLU A 775 18.04 55.29 6.10
C GLU A 775 17.93 55.70 4.61
N GLY A 776 16.83 56.35 4.21
CA GLY A 776 16.73 56.93 2.86
C GLY A 776 15.36 57.54 2.49
N GLU A 777 15.25 58.86 2.56
CA GLU A 777 14.05 59.64 2.21
C GLU A 777 13.62 59.53 0.73
N GLY A 778 12.32 59.63 0.45
CA GLY A 778 11.75 59.73 -0.90
C GLY A 778 11.05 61.09 -1.16
N PRO A 779 11.11 61.65 -2.39
CA PRO A 779 10.36 62.88 -2.74
C PRO A 779 9.53 62.74 -4.07
N PRO A 780 8.70 63.73 -4.45
CA PRO A 780 7.51 64.18 -3.72
C PRO A 780 6.26 64.35 -4.63
N ILE A 781 5.07 64.55 -4.04
CA ILE A 781 3.85 64.97 -4.78
C ILE A 781 3.57 66.47 -4.53
N LYS A 782 2.96 67.15 -5.52
CA LYS A 782 2.79 68.61 -5.56
C LYS A 782 1.79 69.14 -4.53
N ALA A 783 2.07 70.35 -4.02
CA ALA A 783 1.27 71.07 -3.02
C ALA A 783 0.39 72.18 -3.63
N GLN A 784 -0.67 72.57 -2.89
CA GLN A 784 -1.37 73.87 -2.95
C GLN A 784 -2.40 73.97 -1.80
N PRO A 785 -2.83 75.16 -1.35
CA PRO A 785 -2.01 76.20 -0.73
C PRO A 785 -2.52 76.59 0.70
N THR A 786 -1.86 77.55 1.34
CA THR A 786 -1.98 77.87 2.77
C THR A 786 -3.19 78.72 3.20
N LEU A 787 -3.57 78.57 4.47
CA LEU A 787 -4.27 79.57 5.28
C LEU A 787 -3.63 79.56 6.68
N ASP A 788 -3.16 80.72 7.16
CA ASP A 788 -2.44 80.81 8.42
C ASP A 788 -3.37 80.71 9.64
N ILE A 789 -3.18 79.65 10.43
CA ILE A 789 -3.78 79.46 11.75
C ILE A 789 -2.61 79.50 12.76
N PRO A 790 -2.76 80.14 13.94
CA PRO A 790 -1.69 80.16 14.94
C PRO A 790 -1.21 78.77 15.33
N GLU A 791 0.03 78.69 15.82
CA GLU A 791 0.71 77.48 16.27
C GLU A 791 0.03 76.83 17.50
N PHE A 792 -1.13 76.22 17.28
CA PHE A 792 -1.67 75.20 18.16
C PHE A 792 -0.79 73.97 18.03
N ALA A 793 0.22 73.90 18.89
CA ALA A 793 0.99 72.67 19.11
C ALA A 793 0.00 71.51 19.25
N GLN A 794 0.08 70.54 18.34
CA GLN A 794 -0.78 69.36 18.39
C GLN A 794 -0.50 68.66 19.72
N GLN A 795 -1.48 68.67 20.63
CA GLN A 795 -1.42 67.80 21.79
C GLN A 795 -1.34 66.38 21.24
N PRO A 796 -0.39 65.55 21.70
CA PRO A 796 -0.31 64.16 21.26
C PRO A 796 -1.62 63.49 21.66
N THR A 797 -2.49 63.21 20.68
CA THR A 797 -3.65 62.36 20.87
C THR A 797 -3.14 61.07 21.48
N PRO A 798 -3.57 60.66 22.68
CA PRO A 798 -3.11 59.41 23.25
C PRO A 798 -3.62 58.29 22.36
N THR A 799 -2.73 57.74 21.53
CA THR A 799 -2.93 56.44 20.91
C THR A 799 -3.19 55.48 22.06
N LEU A 800 -4.42 54.99 22.14
CA LEU A 800 -4.77 53.94 23.08
C LEU A 800 -3.74 52.80 22.93
N PRO A 801 -3.33 52.14 24.01
CA PRO A 801 -2.49 50.97 23.86
C PRO A 801 -3.19 49.95 22.95
N ASP A 802 -2.42 49.20 22.19
CA ASP A 802 -2.92 48.01 21.50
C ASP A 802 -3.09 46.88 22.52
N PHE A 803 -4.17 46.10 22.38
CA PHE A 803 -4.35 44.93 23.22
C PHE A 803 -3.37 43.84 22.77
N PRO A 804 -2.56 43.24 23.65
CA PRO A 804 -1.53 42.31 23.25
C PRO A 804 -2.18 41.06 22.66
N TYR A 805 -1.65 40.58 21.52
CA TYR A 805 -2.21 39.41 20.84
C TYR A 805 -2.07 38.16 21.72
N VAL A 806 -3.21 37.57 22.10
CA VAL A 806 -3.28 36.29 22.83
C VAL A 806 -3.93 35.25 21.92
N TYR A 807 -3.25 34.13 21.70
CA TYR A 807 -3.76 33.05 20.85
C TYR A 807 -4.95 32.34 21.51
N SER A 808 -6.11 32.39 20.87
CA SER A 808 -7.31 31.68 21.34
C SER A 808 -7.30 30.22 20.87
N PRO A 809 -7.41 29.23 21.79
CA PRO A 809 -7.44 27.82 21.40
C PRO A 809 -8.76 27.49 20.68
N VAL A 810 -8.64 26.86 19.52
CA VAL A 810 -9.78 26.45 18.68
C VAL A 810 -10.59 25.35 19.39
N PRO A 811 -11.93 25.46 19.50
CA PRO A 811 -12.77 24.42 20.09
C PRO A 811 -12.57 23.04 19.45
N VAL A 812 -12.28 22.04 20.28
CA VAL A 812 -12.23 20.64 19.85
C VAL A 812 -13.63 20.03 19.87
N LEU A 813 -13.93 19.18 18.88
CA LEU A 813 -15.18 18.41 18.82
C LEU A 813 -15.30 17.48 20.04
N SER A 814 -16.53 17.23 20.51
CA SER A 814 -16.75 16.13 21.46
C SER A 814 -16.35 14.79 20.83
N HIS A 815 -16.16 13.75 21.65
CA HIS A 815 -15.86 12.39 21.17
C HIS A 815 -16.88 11.92 20.12
N LYS A 816 -18.18 12.10 20.40
CA LYS A 816 -19.26 11.76 19.48
C LYS A 816 -19.17 12.53 18.15
N GLU A 817 -19.07 13.86 18.21
CA GLU A 817 -19.03 14.70 16.99
C GLU A 817 -17.77 14.43 16.15
N TYR A 818 -16.64 14.13 16.80
CA TYR A 818 -15.42 13.71 16.12
C TYR A 818 -15.65 12.40 15.36
N VAL A 819 -16.20 11.38 16.01
CA VAL A 819 -16.48 10.07 15.37
C VAL A 819 -17.51 10.18 14.25
N GLU A 820 -18.62 10.91 14.46
CA GLU A 820 -19.65 11.13 13.43
C GLU A 820 -19.09 11.90 12.21
N ASN A 821 -18.23 12.90 12.43
CA ASN A 821 -17.55 13.59 11.33
C ASN A 821 -16.52 12.69 10.64
N ARG A 822 -15.69 11.94 11.39
CA ARG A 822 -14.66 11.05 10.83
C ARG A 822 -15.26 9.98 9.91
N ILE A 823 -16.33 9.31 10.35
CA ILE A 823 -17.07 8.33 9.55
C ILE A 823 -17.57 8.94 8.23
N LYS A 824 -18.10 10.17 8.29
CA LYS A 824 -18.66 10.90 7.14
C LYS A 824 -17.59 11.40 6.16
N GLU A 825 -16.48 11.95 6.66
CA GLU A 825 -15.39 12.51 5.85
C GLU A 825 -14.61 11.40 5.14
N ASP A 826 -14.22 10.34 5.87
CA ASP A 826 -13.49 9.21 5.31
C ASP A 826 -14.38 8.25 4.50
N ARG A 827 -15.72 8.32 4.65
CA ARG A 827 -16.70 7.37 4.11
C ARG A 827 -16.49 5.94 4.65
N LEU A 828 -16.28 5.81 5.97
CA LEU A 828 -16.03 4.52 6.62
C LEU A 828 -17.29 3.63 6.59
N PRO A 829 -17.19 2.38 6.07
CA PRO A 829 -18.22 1.37 6.26
C PRO A 829 -18.38 1.04 7.76
N LYS A 830 -19.61 0.72 8.22
CA LYS A 830 -19.84 0.49 9.65
C LYS A 830 -19.08 -0.76 10.15
N GLY A 831 -18.17 -0.55 11.09
CA GLY A 831 -17.24 -1.57 11.61
C GLY A 831 -15.78 -1.33 11.20
N VAL A 832 -15.54 -0.57 10.13
CA VAL A 832 -14.21 -0.07 9.73
C VAL A 832 -13.87 1.16 10.58
N THR A 833 -12.65 1.20 11.11
CA THR A 833 -12.16 2.28 11.98
C THR A 833 -11.30 3.28 11.21
N ARG A 834 -10.58 2.80 10.18
CA ARG A 834 -9.80 3.60 9.21
C ARG A 834 -9.69 2.84 7.89
N ILE A 835 -9.54 3.54 6.77
CA ILE A 835 -9.07 2.96 5.50
C ILE A 835 -7.68 3.55 5.24
N GLY A 836 -6.68 2.68 5.04
CA GLY A 836 -5.27 3.06 4.93
C GLY A 836 -4.92 3.56 3.53
N ALA A 837 -5.24 2.74 2.53
CA ALA A 837 -5.14 3.04 1.10
C ALA A 837 -6.50 2.72 0.46
N LYS A 838 -7.14 3.68 -0.23
CA LYS A 838 -8.55 3.59 -0.70
C LYS A 838 -8.68 3.13 -2.15
N ASP A 839 -7.58 3.15 -2.86
CA ASP A 839 -7.39 2.72 -4.22
C ASP A 839 -7.61 1.20 -4.39
N TYR A 840 -7.67 0.78 -5.65
CA TYR A 840 -7.63 -0.64 -6.05
C TYR A 840 -6.97 -0.77 -7.41
N ILE A 841 -5.87 -1.52 -7.47
CA ILE A 841 -4.99 -1.60 -8.65
C ILE A 841 -5.21 -2.84 -9.51
N LEU A 842 -6.46 -3.35 -9.61
CA LEU A 842 -6.84 -4.55 -10.36
C LEU A 842 -6.37 -5.89 -9.75
N ARG A 843 -6.00 -5.88 -8.47
CA ARG A 843 -5.41 -6.98 -7.68
C ARG A 843 -6.21 -8.32 -7.63
N PRO A 844 -5.53 -9.50 -7.62
CA PRO A 844 -6.13 -10.84 -7.72
C PRO A 844 -6.41 -11.61 -6.41
N GLU A 845 -5.80 -11.24 -5.28
CA GLU A 845 -5.54 -12.13 -4.13
C GLU A 845 -6.83 -12.67 -3.49
N ALA A 846 -7.89 -11.86 -3.49
CA ALA A 846 -9.23 -12.26 -3.07
C ALA A 846 -9.90 -13.25 -4.04
N ILE A 847 -9.71 -13.11 -5.37
CA ILE A 847 -10.27 -14.05 -6.35
C ILE A 847 -9.43 -15.34 -6.47
N GLU A 848 -8.11 -15.31 -6.20
CA GLU A 848 -7.30 -16.52 -5.98
C GLU A 848 -7.93 -17.38 -4.88
N SER A 849 -8.14 -16.83 -3.68
CA SER A 849 -8.73 -17.57 -2.56
C SER A 849 -10.13 -18.10 -2.86
N VAL A 850 -10.98 -17.31 -3.53
CA VAL A 850 -12.32 -17.76 -3.97
C VAL A 850 -12.21 -18.91 -4.99
N TRP A 851 -11.24 -18.89 -5.91
CA TRP A 851 -10.96 -19.99 -6.83
C TRP A 851 -10.47 -21.24 -6.10
N TYR A 852 -9.50 -21.12 -5.20
CA TYR A 852 -9.02 -22.24 -4.38
C TYR A 852 -10.14 -22.82 -3.53
N MET A 853 -10.97 -22.00 -2.86
CA MET A 853 -12.12 -22.48 -2.10
C MET A 853 -13.14 -23.20 -2.98
N TYR A 854 -13.42 -22.71 -4.20
CA TYR A 854 -14.23 -23.45 -5.17
C TYR A 854 -13.61 -24.82 -5.47
N ARG A 855 -12.34 -24.87 -5.84
CA ARG A 855 -11.64 -26.10 -6.26
C ARG A 855 -11.48 -27.11 -5.11
N ILE A 856 -11.35 -26.65 -3.87
CA ILE A 856 -11.13 -27.49 -2.67
C ILE A 856 -12.45 -27.98 -2.03
N THR A 857 -13.55 -27.21 -2.15
CA THR A 857 -14.84 -27.53 -1.49
C THR A 857 -15.94 -28.00 -2.44
N GLY A 858 -15.91 -27.59 -3.71
CA GLY A 858 -16.99 -27.82 -4.68
C GLY A 858 -18.28 -27.03 -4.43
N SER A 859 -18.27 -26.05 -3.50
CA SER A 859 -19.45 -25.22 -3.20
C SER A 859 -19.67 -24.13 -4.25
N GLN A 860 -20.90 -23.99 -4.75
CA GLN A 860 -21.25 -22.97 -5.75
C GLN A 860 -21.26 -21.54 -5.18
N HIS A 861 -21.32 -21.37 -3.85
CA HIS A 861 -21.20 -20.06 -3.17
C HIS A 861 -19.98 -19.26 -3.65
N TRP A 862 -18.84 -19.92 -3.85
CA TRP A 862 -17.61 -19.28 -4.33
C TRP A 862 -17.74 -18.80 -5.79
N ARG A 863 -18.45 -19.55 -6.64
CA ARG A 863 -18.81 -19.13 -8.01
C ARG A 863 -19.79 -17.95 -8.00
N GLU A 864 -20.72 -17.92 -7.05
CA GLU A 864 -21.66 -16.80 -6.88
C GLU A 864 -20.95 -15.53 -6.38
N ALA A 865 -20.09 -15.64 -5.36
CA ALA A 865 -19.27 -14.54 -4.85
C ALA A 865 -18.31 -13.98 -5.92
N GLY A 866 -17.52 -14.84 -6.57
CA GLY A 866 -16.62 -14.43 -7.64
C GLY A 866 -17.33 -13.79 -8.84
N TRP A 867 -18.56 -14.21 -9.16
CA TRP A 867 -19.35 -13.53 -10.19
C TRP A 867 -19.76 -12.10 -9.80
N ARG A 868 -20.09 -11.88 -8.52
CA ARG A 868 -20.40 -10.53 -8.01
C ARG A 868 -19.15 -9.63 -8.02
N MET A 869 -18.01 -10.14 -7.57
CA MET A 869 -16.71 -9.43 -7.60
C MET A 869 -16.32 -9.04 -9.03
N PHE A 870 -16.42 -9.98 -9.99
CA PHE A 870 -16.13 -9.70 -11.40
C PHE A 870 -17.03 -8.59 -11.97
N LEU A 871 -18.34 -8.63 -11.69
CA LEU A 871 -19.27 -7.61 -12.17
C LEU A 871 -19.04 -6.25 -11.51
N ALA A 872 -18.60 -6.20 -10.25
CA ALA A 872 -18.22 -4.97 -9.57
C ALA A 872 -16.96 -4.35 -10.21
N ILE A 873 -15.90 -5.15 -10.37
CA ILE A 873 -14.64 -4.73 -10.98
C ILE A 873 -14.88 -4.24 -12.41
N ASP A 874 -15.42 -5.06 -13.32
CA ASP A 874 -15.59 -4.67 -14.72
C ASP A 874 -16.51 -3.44 -14.87
N ARG A 875 -17.51 -3.27 -14.01
CA ARG A 875 -18.34 -2.06 -14.01
C ARG A 875 -17.57 -0.79 -13.65
N HIS A 876 -16.66 -0.86 -12.68
CA HIS A 876 -16.00 0.31 -12.10
C HIS A 876 -14.58 0.56 -12.63
N THR A 877 -13.97 -0.36 -13.38
CA THR A 877 -12.61 -0.23 -13.92
C THR A 877 -12.53 -0.15 -15.44
N THR A 878 -13.57 -0.52 -16.20
CA THR A 878 -13.48 -0.65 -17.68
C THR A 878 -13.35 0.70 -18.41
N THR A 879 -12.38 0.81 -19.32
CA THR A 879 -12.02 2.04 -20.06
C THR A 879 -12.28 1.91 -21.58
N GLU A 880 -11.57 2.64 -22.46
CA GLU A 880 -11.58 2.34 -23.90
C GLU A 880 -10.75 1.07 -24.22
N PHE A 881 -9.46 1.06 -23.85
CA PHE A 881 -8.50 0.02 -24.28
C PHE A 881 -8.37 -1.17 -23.30
N GLY A 882 -8.99 -1.13 -22.12
CA GLY A 882 -8.88 -2.22 -21.15
C GLY A 882 -9.67 -1.97 -19.89
N ASN A 883 -9.02 -2.15 -18.74
CA ASN A 883 -9.51 -1.80 -17.42
C ASN A 883 -8.39 -1.06 -16.68
N SER A 884 -8.71 -0.07 -15.85
CA SER A 884 -7.76 0.77 -15.11
C SER A 884 -7.88 0.56 -13.60
N ALA A 885 -6.75 0.68 -12.90
CA ALA A 885 -6.70 1.00 -11.48
C ALA A 885 -7.57 2.24 -11.15
N ILE A 886 -8.12 2.30 -9.94
CA ILE A 886 -9.06 3.34 -9.47
C ILE A 886 -8.65 3.94 -8.13
N ASP A 887 -8.97 5.23 -7.93
CA ASP A 887 -8.41 6.03 -6.84
C ASP A 887 -9.08 5.89 -5.46
N ASP A 888 -10.35 5.49 -5.40
CA ASP A 888 -11.12 5.39 -4.15
C ASP A 888 -12.39 4.53 -4.30
N VAL A 889 -12.33 3.29 -3.79
CA VAL A 889 -13.45 2.33 -3.80
C VAL A 889 -14.67 2.76 -2.98
N THR A 890 -14.54 3.77 -2.11
CA THR A 890 -15.65 4.32 -1.32
C THR A 890 -16.54 5.28 -2.12
N LYS A 891 -16.10 5.75 -3.30
CA LYS A 891 -16.90 6.60 -4.19
C LYS A 891 -17.90 5.78 -4.99
N THR A 892 -19.06 6.37 -5.30
CA THR A 892 -20.02 5.79 -6.26
C THR A 892 -19.55 5.87 -7.71
N ALA A 893 -18.64 6.81 -7.99
CA ALA A 893 -17.88 6.93 -9.24
C ALA A 893 -16.42 7.24 -8.88
N PRO A 894 -15.53 6.22 -8.83
CA PRO A 894 -14.09 6.41 -8.69
C PRO A 894 -13.48 7.15 -9.89
N VAL A 895 -12.26 7.66 -9.72
CA VAL A 895 -11.45 8.21 -10.81
C VAL A 895 -10.46 7.13 -11.27
N PHE A 896 -10.30 6.94 -12.57
CA PHE A 896 -9.27 6.07 -13.14
C PHE A 896 -7.88 6.68 -12.95
N GLN A 897 -6.89 5.86 -12.61
CA GLN A 897 -5.48 6.26 -12.55
C GLN A 897 -4.76 6.16 -13.91
N ASP A 898 -5.41 5.59 -14.93
CA ASP A 898 -4.86 5.31 -16.27
C ASP A 898 -3.71 4.30 -16.27
N GLU A 899 -3.82 3.25 -15.44
CA GLU A 899 -2.80 2.21 -15.28
C GLU A 899 -3.43 0.81 -15.30
N MET A 900 -2.85 -0.12 -16.07
CA MET A 900 -3.27 -1.52 -16.16
C MET A 900 -2.06 -2.44 -15.92
N GLU A 901 -1.88 -2.79 -14.65
CA GLU A 901 -0.86 -3.71 -14.15
C GLU A 901 -0.87 -5.07 -14.88
N SER A 902 0.28 -5.71 -15.10
CA SER A 902 0.35 -6.96 -15.87
C SER A 902 -0.48 -8.10 -15.25
N PHE A 903 -0.57 -8.16 -13.92
CA PHE A 903 -1.39 -9.13 -13.18
C PHE A 903 -2.90 -9.04 -13.43
N TRP A 904 -3.42 -7.96 -14.03
CA TRP A 904 -4.82 -7.94 -14.48
C TRP A 904 -5.10 -9.07 -15.50
N LEU A 905 -4.16 -9.29 -16.42
CA LEU A 905 -4.21 -10.39 -17.40
C LEU A 905 -3.56 -11.67 -16.87
N ALA A 906 -2.45 -11.58 -16.13
CA ALA A 906 -1.77 -12.75 -15.59
C ALA A 906 -2.61 -13.47 -14.53
N GLU A 907 -3.29 -12.75 -13.65
CA GLU A 907 -3.87 -13.32 -12.43
C GLU A 907 -5.36 -13.09 -12.32
N THR A 908 -5.81 -11.83 -12.24
CA THR A 908 -7.18 -11.51 -11.84
C THR A 908 -8.20 -12.08 -12.82
N LEU A 909 -8.00 -11.87 -14.12
CA LEU A 909 -8.82 -12.48 -15.17
C LEU A 909 -8.58 -13.99 -15.33
N LYS A 910 -7.38 -14.49 -15.02
CA LYS A 910 -7.06 -15.94 -15.03
C LYS A 910 -7.86 -16.68 -13.95
N TYR A 911 -7.86 -16.21 -12.70
CA TYR A 911 -8.63 -16.80 -11.60
C TYR A 911 -10.15 -16.67 -11.83
N PHE A 912 -10.65 -15.52 -12.32
CA PHE A 912 -12.06 -15.41 -12.72
C PHE A 912 -12.42 -16.44 -13.80
N TYR A 913 -11.58 -16.64 -14.82
CA TYR A 913 -11.83 -17.64 -15.86
C TYR A 913 -11.74 -19.08 -15.32
N LEU A 914 -10.73 -19.40 -14.52
CA LEU A 914 -10.51 -20.73 -13.94
C LEU A 914 -11.58 -21.13 -12.90
N LEU A 915 -12.28 -20.16 -12.32
CA LEU A 915 -13.46 -20.35 -11.47
C LEU A 915 -14.65 -20.91 -12.25
N PHE A 916 -14.86 -20.46 -13.50
CA PHE A 916 -15.96 -20.94 -14.37
C PHE A 916 -15.54 -21.95 -15.45
N SER A 917 -14.24 -22.22 -15.60
CA SER A 917 -13.73 -23.30 -16.46
C SER A 917 -14.18 -24.70 -15.99
N GLU A 918 -14.05 -25.70 -16.86
CA GLU A 918 -14.27 -27.10 -16.50
C GLU A 918 -13.19 -27.57 -15.53
N GLU A 919 -13.54 -28.43 -14.57
CA GLU A 919 -12.73 -28.63 -13.37
C GLU A 919 -11.47 -29.52 -13.58
N ASP A 920 -11.25 -30.04 -14.78
CA ASP A 920 -9.98 -30.63 -15.21
C ASP A 920 -8.97 -29.56 -15.69
N VAL A 921 -9.45 -28.44 -16.25
CA VAL A 921 -8.62 -27.28 -16.64
C VAL A 921 -7.91 -26.72 -15.40
N ILE A 922 -6.58 -26.75 -15.43
CA ILE A 922 -5.68 -26.39 -14.33
C ILE A 922 -6.13 -27.01 -12.99
N SER A 923 -6.38 -28.32 -12.99
CA SER A 923 -6.65 -29.10 -11.77
C SER A 923 -5.51 -28.98 -10.74
N LEU A 924 -5.87 -28.67 -9.48
CA LEU A 924 -4.92 -28.56 -8.36
C LEU A 924 -4.17 -29.85 -8.03
N ASP A 925 -4.64 -31.00 -8.54
CA ASP A 925 -3.93 -32.28 -8.38
C ASP A 925 -2.78 -32.47 -9.38
N ASP A 926 -2.82 -31.72 -10.49
CA ASP A 926 -2.03 -31.89 -11.71
C ASP A 926 -1.07 -30.71 -11.93
N TRP A 927 -1.44 -29.54 -11.40
CA TRP A 927 -0.77 -28.27 -11.56
C TRP A 927 -0.54 -27.61 -10.20
N VAL A 928 0.44 -26.72 -10.15
CA VAL A 928 0.64 -25.79 -9.04
C VAL A 928 1.03 -24.44 -9.63
N LEU A 929 0.35 -23.37 -9.21
CA LEU A 929 0.60 -22.02 -9.68
C LEU A 929 1.73 -21.40 -8.85
N ASN A 930 2.50 -20.48 -9.42
CA ASN A 930 3.42 -19.61 -8.67
C ASN A 930 2.64 -18.43 -8.03
N THR A 931 3.31 -17.38 -7.56
CA THR A 931 2.66 -16.19 -6.93
C THR A 931 2.07 -15.21 -7.95
N GLU A 932 2.42 -15.36 -9.24
CA GLU A 932 1.89 -14.58 -10.37
C GLU A 932 0.90 -15.44 -11.22
N ALA A 933 0.17 -16.32 -10.53
CA ALA A 933 -0.76 -17.31 -11.07
C ALA A 933 -0.26 -18.24 -12.20
N HIS A 934 1.05 -18.40 -12.42
CA HIS A 934 1.61 -19.20 -13.53
C HIS A 934 1.65 -20.71 -13.22
N PRO A 935 0.87 -21.58 -13.92
CA PRO A 935 0.76 -23.00 -13.57
C PRO A 935 1.91 -23.85 -14.11
N PHE A 936 2.73 -24.38 -13.20
CA PHE A 936 3.72 -25.40 -13.49
C PHE A 936 3.14 -26.82 -13.36
N ARG A 937 3.55 -27.72 -14.25
CA ARG A 937 3.05 -29.11 -14.26
C ARG A 937 3.75 -29.94 -13.17
N ARG A 938 2.98 -30.37 -12.16
CA ARG A 938 3.46 -31.21 -11.04
C ARG A 938 4.10 -32.52 -11.55
N PRO A 939 5.11 -33.06 -10.86
CA PRO A 939 5.72 -34.34 -11.21
C PRO A 939 4.77 -35.52 -10.88
N THR A 940 4.89 -36.60 -11.66
CA THR A 940 3.96 -37.76 -11.68
C THR A 940 4.69 -39.09 -11.43
#